data_AF-A0A7J5TUC2-F1
#
_entry.id   AF-A0A7J5TUC2-F1
#
_cell.length_a   1.000
_cell.length_b   1.000
_cell.length_c   1.000
_cell.angle_alpha   90.00
_cell.angle_beta   90.00
_cell.angle_gamma   90.00
#
_symmetry.space_group_name_H-M   'P 1'
#
loop_
_entity.id
_entity.type
_entity.pdbx_description
1 polymer ?
#
loop_
_entity_poly.entity_id
_entity_poly.type
_entity_poly.pdbx_seq_one_letter_code
_entity_poly.pdbx_strand_id
1 'polypeptide(L)'
;MLRRVRHILLSFQYFLIYSWAVLRHVLMHLLLLLVAYLSLTSGPQIDDIFRSLNASDPNFFTNRPFRIATLYTAIWGLSIWFCGRTLLTLADVRGPKLLATFRRFPQQESERERERLTVFIRIIPMLLGVLPPILIAMAFARAENVQPVYVIWFVVLALGLGVWFLYHRALLRKLLPGIRFDPYLYYPDRRHWHNVWLASNNPTRLIYAFLVGNWFLWMAIMFIPADWMIYRKLGPLGVLLIGFVWLTPLVSVLTYWNRPTRPVLLLTLLWIIFCSFFNDHTEIRFTDTRPSALVAARPTVPVHFDRWLQARADWPGDTLPVFIVATEGGGIRSLNWTAGVLHKLDSLFPAFRQQTFAISGVSGGGAGAALYATFQHDRRTHPQLKTSRFQQAIGEDFLSPVLGPLIFHESFQRMLPVAVQQLNRSNWLEDAWSLSYQKHLRLETLEKPFMDPFRADPLHTPSLFLNSVLTESGQKCILSNLRIDSTYFRDVIDIYGITRRDMPAKTAASLTARFPWLTGGGLITRPDGRAFGHVVDGGYWDNTGLETALSVLAAITPTIETHNRQPDARFRVVPVLLYLQNSMLDHDIRVSDTFIDVVMPIEASMNANQRKSASVAGQTRNMLARYTPQTAFYQISLDRHTGVPLPLGWYLSDDARHDLWRKINAMPHDAAPTIRAIGAYLRAAGR
;
A
#
# COMPACT_ATOMS: atom_id res chain seq x y z
N MET A 1 33.01 -16.02 -48.48
CA MET A 1 31.87 -16.12 -47.53
C MET A 1 32.32 -16.37 -46.09
N LEU A 2 33.06 -17.46 -45.80
CA LEU A 2 33.56 -17.81 -44.45
C LEU A 2 34.36 -16.71 -43.73
N ARG A 3 35.24 -15.98 -44.43
CA ARG A 3 35.98 -14.83 -43.85
C ARG A 3 35.07 -13.68 -43.41
N ARG A 4 33.99 -13.43 -44.16
CA ARG A 4 33.01 -12.36 -43.87
C ARG A 4 32.16 -12.72 -42.65
N VAL A 5 31.71 -13.97 -42.57
CA VAL A 5 30.99 -14.51 -41.40
C VAL A 5 31.87 -14.48 -40.15
N ARG A 6 33.14 -14.91 -40.25
CA ARG A 6 34.11 -14.84 -39.15
C ARG A 6 34.33 -13.41 -38.65
N HIS A 7 34.44 -12.44 -39.56
CA HIS A 7 34.59 -11.02 -39.20
C HIS A 7 33.33 -10.46 -38.50
N ILE A 8 32.13 -10.84 -38.95
CA ILE A 8 30.87 -10.44 -38.32
C ILE A 8 30.76 -11.03 -36.90
N LEU A 9 31.06 -12.33 -36.74
CA LEU A 9 31.04 -13.00 -35.43
C LEU A 9 32.04 -12.38 -34.44
N LEU A 10 33.26 -12.09 -34.90
CA LEU A 10 34.26 -11.40 -34.07
C LEU A 10 33.78 -9.99 -33.69
N SER A 11 33.27 -9.22 -34.65
CA SER A 11 32.74 -7.87 -34.38
C SER A 11 31.59 -7.89 -33.36
N PHE A 12 30.73 -8.90 -33.42
CA PHE A 12 29.65 -9.10 -32.45
C PHE A 12 30.16 -9.51 -31.07
N GLN A 13 31.16 -10.41 -30.99
CA GLN A 13 31.81 -10.76 -29.73
C GLN A 13 32.47 -9.55 -29.06
N TYR A 14 33.20 -8.72 -29.82
CA TYR A 14 33.77 -7.47 -29.32
C TYR A 14 32.69 -6.52 -28.80
N PHE A 15 31.58 -6.37 -29.54
CA PHE A 15 30.44 -5.58 -29.10
C PHE A 15 29.88 -6.07 -27.75
N LEU A 16 29.70 -7.39 -27.57
CA LEU A 16 29.22 -7.97 -26.32
C LEU A 16 30.21 -7.73 -25.17
N ILE A 17 31.51 -7.95 -25.41
CA ILE A 17 32.56 -7.73 -24.42
C ILE A 17 32.63 -6.26 -23.98
N TYR A 18 32.60 -5.33 -24.93
CA TYR A 18 32.61 -3.89 -24.63
C TYR A 18 31.34 -3.43 -23.94
N SER A 19 30.18 -3.90 -24.40
CA SER A 19 28.89 -3.61 -23.78
C SER A 19 28.89 -4.09 -22.33
N TRP A 20 29.29 -5.33 -22.06
CA TRP A 20 29.41 -5.85 -20.71
C TRP A 20 30.42 -5.07 -19.85
N ALA A 21 31.59 -4.74 -20.42
CA ALA A 21 32.63 -3.99 -19.73
C ALA A 21 32.13 -2.61 -19.23
N VAL A 22 31.24 -1.96 -19.98
CA VAL A 22 30.61 -0.69 -19.59
C VAL A 22 29.39 -0.92 -18.68
N LEU A 23 28.44 -1.76 -19.11
CA LEU A 23 27.15 -1.96 -18.45
C LEU A 23 27.30 -2.51 -17.02
N ARG A 24 28.29 -3.36 -16.75
CA ARG A 24 28.53 -3.88 -15.39
C ARG A 24 28.79 -2.78 -14.36
N HIS A 25 29.34 -1.64 -14.77
CA HIS A 25 29.63 -0.51 -13.88
C HIS A 25 28.42 0.40 -13.65
N VAL A 26 27.34 0.20 -14.41
CA VAL A 26 26.05 0.92 -14.26
C VAL A 26 24.90 -0.05 -14.04
N LEU A 27 25.17 -1.31 -13.70
CA LEU A 27 24.17 -2.37 -13.56
C LEU A 27 23.08 -2.00 -12.54
N MET A 28 23.47 -1.41 -11.40
CA MET A 28 22.50 -0.99 -10.39
C MET A 28 21.57 0.14 -10.87
N HIS A 29 22.01 0.99 -11.81
CA HIS A 29 21.14 1.98 -12.44
C HIS A 29 20.13 1.34 -13.38
N LEU A 30 20.53 0.32 -14.14
CA LEU A 30 19.63 -0.45 -14.99
C LEU A 30 18.57 -1.20 -14.16
N LEU A 31 18.98 -1.80 -13.03
CA LEU A 31 18.06 -2.43 -12.09
C LEU A 31 17.09 -1.41 -11.48
N LEU A 32 17.57 -0.22 -11.11
CA LEU A 32 16.72 0.86 -10.61
C LEU A 32 15.67 1.30 -11.64
N LEU A 33 16.06 1.44 -12.92
CA LEU A 33 15.14 1.74 -14.02
C LEU A 33 14.15 0.60 -14.29
N LEU A 34 14.56 -0.66 -14.14
CA LEU A 34 13.67 -1.81 -14.24
C LEU A 34 12.62 -1.80 -13.13
N VAL A 35 13.04 -1.56 -11.88
CA VAL A 35 12.12 -1.40 -10.73
C VAL A 35 11.15 -0.25 -10.99
N ALA A 36 11.63 0.86 -11.53
CA ALA A 36 10.78 2.00 -11.89
C ALA A 36 9.79 1.67 -13.01
N TYR A 37 10.22 0.97 -14.07
CA TYR A 37 9.33 0.49 -15.12
C TYR A 37 8.21 -0.37 -14.53
N LEU A 38 8.55 -1.37 -13.70
CA LEU A 38 7.55 -2.23 -13.06
C LEU A 38 6.60 -1.43 -12.16
N SER A 39 7.14 -0.53 -11.33
CA SER A 39 6.34 0.27 -10.38
C SER A 39 5.43 1.30 -11.06
N LEU A 40 5.80 1.79 -12.25
CA LEU A 40 5.05 2.81 -12.99
C LEU A 40 4.05 2.23 -13.99
N THR A 41 4.18 0.96 -14.37
CA THR A 41 3.37 0.33 -15.44
C THR A 41 2.57 -0.89 -15.00
N SER A 42 2.74 -1.34 -13.75
CA SER A 42 2.10 -2.55 -13.22
C SER A 42 1.24 -2.23 -12.01
N GLY A 43 -0.06 -2.49 -12.12
CA GLY A 43 -0.98 -2.57 -10.98
C GLY A 43 -2.16 -1.60 -11.05
N PRO A 44 -3.36 -2.00 -10.58
CA PRO A 44 -4.56 -1.15 -10.66
C PRO A 44 -4.38 0.22 -9.99
N GLN A 45 -3.59 0.30 -8.92
CA GLN A 45 -3.36 1.52 -8.17
C GLN A 45 -2.60 2.58 -8.98
N ILE A 46 -1.61 2.18 -9.79
CA ILE A 46 -0.84 3.11 -10.63
C ILE A 46 -1.64 3.51 -11.86
N ASP A 47 -2.43 2.59 -12.42
CA ASP A 47 -3.36 2.87 -13.52
C ASP A 47 -4.40 3.93 -13.11
N ASP A 48 -4.96 3.85 -11.89
CA ASP A 48 -5.90 4.86 -11.36
C ASP A 48 -5.25 6.25 -11.20
N ILE A 49 -3.98 6.31 -10.77
CA ILE A 49 -3.23 7.57 -10.66
C ILE A 49 -3.05 8.21 -12.04
N PHE A 50 -2.55 7.46 -13.03
CA PHE A 50 -2.31 8.01 -14.37
C PHE A 50 -3.62 8.31 -15.12
N ARG A 51 -4.65 7.48 -14.97
CA ARG A 51 -5.99 7.75 -15.52
C ARG A 51 -6.56 9.06 -14.97
N SER A 52 -6.44 9.29 -13.66
CA SER A 52 -6.90 10.54 -13.03
C SER A 52 -6.11 11.75 -13.51
N LEU A 53 -4.79 11.61 -13.70
CA LEU A 53 -3.98 12.68 -14.27
C LEU A 53 -4.37 12.96 -15.73
N ASN A 54 -4.57 11.93 -16.55
CA ASN A 54 -5.07 12.02 -17.92
C ASN A 54 -6.44 12.70 -18.03
N ALA A 55 -7.29 12.60 -17.00
CA ALA A 55 -8.58 13.28 -16.96
C ALA A 55 -8.48 14.75 -16.48
N SER A 56 -7.35 15.16 -15.92
CA SER A 56 -7.16 16.49 -15.33
C SER A 56 -6.69 17.54 -16.34
N ASP A 57 -6.99 18.82 -16.09
CA ASP A 57 -6.54 19.94 -16.93
C ASP A 57 -5.01 19.90 -17.15
N PRO A 58 -4.51 19.86 -18.39
CA PRO A 58 -3.09 19.72 -18.71
C PRO A 58 -2.30 21.02 -18.52
N ASN A 59 -2.89 22.04 -17.89
CA ASN A 59 -2.22 23.29 -17.59
C ASN A 59 -1.10 23.08 -16.56
N PHE A 60 0.14 23.26 -17.01
CA PHE A 60 1.33 23.11 -16.18
C PHE A 60 1.31 24.02 -14.95
N PHE A 61 0.77 25.23 -14.98
CA PHE A 61 0.86 26.16 -13.84
C PHE A 61 -0.18 25.88 -12.75
N THR A 62 -1.33 25.32 -13.12
CA THR A 62 -2.42 25.02 -12.17
C THR A 62 -2.34 23.58 -11.67
N ASN A 63 -1.99 22.63 -12.54
CA ASN A 63 -1.92 21.21 -12.21
C ASN A 63 -0.66 20.88 -11.39
N ARG A 64 -0.82 20.88 -10.07
CA ARG A 64 0.27 20.59 -9.12
C ARG A 64 0.88 19.19 -9.34
N PRO A 65 0.11 18.09 -9.40
CA PRO A 65 0.67 16.77 -9.70
C PRO A 65 1.51 16.74 -10.99
N PHE A 66 1.04 17.38 -12.06
CA PHE A 66 1.79 17.46 -13.32
C PHE A 66 3.13 18.20 -13.17
N ARG A 67 3.16 19.32 -12.43
CA ARG A 67 4.43 20.03 -12.12
C ARG A 67 5.39 19.18 -11.33
N ILE A 68 4.90 18.53 -10.27
CA ILE A 68 5.69 17.66 -9.40
C ILE A 68 6.28 16.51 -10.23
N ALA A 69 5.46 15.85 -11.04
CA ALA A 69 5.92 14.77 -11.91
C ALA A 69 6.98 15.25 -12.91
N THR A 70 6.76 16.40 -13.57
CA THR A 70 7.75 16.99 -14.51
C THR A 70 9.07 17.30 -13.81
N LEU A 71 9.02 18.00 -12.68
CA LEU A 71 10.20 18.43 -11.94
C LEU A 71 11.04 17.23 -11.49
N TYR A 72 10.43 16.27 -10.80
CA TYR A 72 11.20 15.15 -10.24
C TYR A 72 11.62 14.13 -11.31
N THR A 73 10.90 14.02 -12.41
CA THR A 73 11.35 13.23 -13.57
C THR A 73 12.58 13.88 -14.22
N ALA A 74 12.60 15.20 -14.38
CA ALA A 74 13.76 15.91 -14.90
C ALA A 74 14.96 15.78 -13.95
N ILE A 75 14.77 15.97 -12.65
CA ILE A 75 15.82 15.80 -11.63
C ILE A 75 16.34 14.36 -11.63
N TRP A 76 15.47 13.36 -11.77
CA TRP A 76 15.89 11.96 -11.82
C TRP A 76 16.72 11.68 -13.07
N GLY A 77 16.29 12.14 -14.25
CA GLY A 77 17.05 12.04 -15.49
C GLY A 77 18.43 12.70 -15.43
N LEU A 78 18.52 13.89 -14.82
CA LEU A 78 19.80 14.56 -14.57
C LEU A 78 20.68 13.78 -13.58
N SER A 79 20.08 13.27 -12.50
CA SER A 79 20.77 12.51 -11.44
C SER A 79 21.39 11.23 -11.99
N ILE A 80 20.62 10.42 -12.72
CA ILE A 80 21.08 9.14 -13.27
C ILE A 80 22.13 9.32 -14.36
N TRP A 81 21.97 10.35 -15.20
CA TRP A 81 22.98 10.72 -16.20
C TRP A 81 24.30 11.10 -15.53
N PHE A 82 24.27 12.00 -14.55
CA PHE A 82 25.47 12.49 -13.88
C PHE A 82 26.17 11.38 -13.08
N CYS A 83 25.39 10.59 -12.32
CA CYS A 83 25.90 9.48 -11.53
C CYS A 83 26.50 8.38 -12.42
N GLY A 84 25.80 7.99 -13.49
CA GLY A 84 26.30 7.02 -14.47
C GLY A 84 27.60 7.48 -15.14
N ARG A 85 27.70 8.78 -15.50
CA ARG A 85 28.95 9.35 -16.04
C ARG A 85 30.10 9.29 -15.03
N THR A 86 29.82 9.69 -13.79
CA THR A 86 30.83 9.69 -12.73
C THR A 86 31.36 8.27 -12.49
N LEU A 87 30.48 7.27 -12.43
CA LEU A 87 30.87 5.87 -12.28
C LEU A 87 31.76 5.40 -13.43
N LEU A 88 31.36 5.65 -14.68
CA LEU A 88 32.16 5.19 -15.83
C LEU A 88 33.51 5.90 -15.96
N THR A 89 33.61 7.14 -15.47
CA THR A 89 34.88 7.88 -15.43
C THR A 89 35.81 7.33 -14.36
N LEU A 90 35.27 7.00 -13.19
CA LEU A 90 36.01 6.41 -12.07
C LEU A 90 36.32 4.92 -12.26
N ALA A 91 35.58 4.25 -13.15
CA ALA A 91 35.71 2.83 -13.40
C ALA A 91 36.91 2.52 -14.31
N ASP A 92 37.60 1.43 -13.98
CA ASP A 92 38.60 0.82 -14.84
C ASP A 92 37.94 -0.01 -15.95
N VAL A 93 37.27 0.68 -16.88
CA VAL A 93 36.53 0.04 -17.98
C VAL A 93 37.47 -0.80 -18.86
N ARG A 94 38.74 -0.38 -19.00
CA ARG A 94 39.78 -1.03 -19.83
C ARG A 94 40.73 -1.94 -19.04
N GLY A 95 40.35 -2.40 -17.85
CA GLY A 95 41.26 -3.07 -16.91
C GLY A 95 42.05 -4.27 -17.46
N PRO A 96 43.09 -4.72 -16.73
CA PRO A 96 44.08 -5.71 -17.16
C PRO A 96 43.47 -7.06 -17.55
N LYS A 97 42.29 -7.42 -17.01
CA LYS A 97 41.55 -8.62 -17.43
C LYS A 97 40.95 -8.48 -18.83
N LEU A 98 40.41 -7.31 -19.21
CA LEU A 98 39.90 -7.06 -20.56
C LEU A 98 41.08 -7.07 -21.56
N LEU A 99 42.17 -6.40 -21.20
CA LEU A 99 43.43 -6.42 -21.93
C LEU A 99 44.02 -7.84 -22.08
N ALA A 100 43.93 -8.68 -21.04
CA ALA A 100 44.37 -10.08 -21.09
C ALA A 100 43.43 -10.96 -21.94
N THR A 101 42.12 -10.73 -21.90
CA THR A 101 41.16 -11.36 -22.82
C THR A 101 41.52 -11.02 -24.26
N PHE A 102 41.88 -9.77 -24.56
CA PHE A 102 42.35 -9.37 -25.90
C PHE A 102 43.65 -10.04 -26.31
N ARG A 103 44.59 -10.29 -25.38
CA ARG A 103 45.82 -11.05 -25.69
C ARG A 103 45.57 -12.51 -26.08
N ARG A 104 44.44 -13.10 -25.67
CA ARG A 104 44.03 -14.47 -26.07
C ARG A 104 43.38 -14.52 -27.46
N PHE A 105 42.92 -13.39 -28.00
CA PHE A 105 42.41 -13.30 -29.37
C PHE A 105 43.52 -12.73 -30.29
N PRO A 106 43.78 -13.28 -31.50
CA PRO A 106 45.03 -13.00 -32.23
C PRO A 106 45.12 -11.62 -32.92
N GLN A 107 44.37 -10.61 -32.51
CA GLN A 107 44.42 -9.27 -33.11
C GLN A 107 44.49 -8.20 -32.04
N GLN A 108 45.44 -7.27 -32.19
CA GLN A 108 45.46 -6.02 -31.43
C GLN A 108 44.14 -5.29 -31.67
N GLU A 109 43.52 -4.79 -30.59
CA GLU A 109 42.34 -3.92 -30.63
C GLU A 109 42.52 -2.84 -31.69
N SER A 110 41.67 -2.84 -32.72
CA SER A 110 41.74 -1.87 -33.81
C SER A 110 41.37 -0.47 -33.31
N GLU A 111 41.87 0.59 -33.96
CA GLU A 111 41.48 1.96 -33.61
C GLU A 111 39.97 2.18 -33.66
N ARG A 112 39.28 1.54 -34.61
CA ARG A 112 37.81 1.57 -34.73
C ARG A 112 37.12 0.95 -33.51
N GLU A 113 37.67 -0.09 -32.91
CA GLU A 113 37.11 -0.72 -31.71
C GLU A 113 37.31 0.15 -30.46
N ARG A 114 38.47 0.81 -30.35
CA ARG A 114 38.73 1.81 -29.30
C ARG A 114 37.79 3.00 -29.37
N GLU A 115 37.54 3.48 -30.58
CA GLU A 115 36.62 4.57 -30.84
C GLU A 115 35.20 4.17 -30.45
N ARG A 116 34.75 2.97 -30.86
CA ARG A 116 33.44 2.42 -30.46
C ARG A 116 33.28 2.35 -28.94
N LEU A 117 34.25 1.79 -28.21
CA LEU A 117 34.18 1.73 -26.74
C LEU A 117 34.07 3.12 -26.11
N THR A 118 34.82 4.10 -26.64
CA THR A 118 34.77 5.49 -26.17
C THR A 118 33.40 6.13 -26.42
N VAL A 119 32.80 5.82 -27.58
CA VAL A 119 31.42 6.22 -27.92
C VAL A 119 30.42 5.59 -26.94
N PHE A 120 30.54 4.30 -26.61
CA PHE A 120 29.68 3.64 -25.61
C PHE A 120 29.74 4.32 -24.24
N ILE A 121 30.95 4.57 -23.72
CA ILE A 121 31.14 5.25 -22.43
C ILE A 121 30.47 6.63 -22.42
N ARG A 122 30.49 7.33 -23.56
CA ARG A 122 29.87 8.66 -23.69
C ARG A 122 28.35 8.61 -23.79
N ILE A 123 27.80 7.64 -24.51
CA ILE A 123 26.36 7.52 -24.84
C ILE A 123 25.56 6.85 -23.73
N ILE A 124 26.08 5.81 -23.07
CA ILE A 124 25.30 5.02 -22.11
C ILE A 124 24.67 5.90 -21.01
N PRO A 125 25.39 6.79 -20.32
CA PRO A 125 24.76 7.65 -19.30
C PRO A 125 23.69 8.59 -19.85
N MET A 126 23.82 9.02 -21.11
CA MET A 126 22.79 9.84 -21.78
C MET A 126 21.53 9.02 -22.01
N LEU A 127 21.66 7.77 -22.49
CA LEU A 127 20.53 6.86 -22.64
C LEU A 127 19.84 6.62 -21.29
N LEU A 128 20.61 6.36 -20.22
CA LEU A 128 20.07 6.21 -18.88
C LEU A 128 19.31 7.48 -18.41
N GLY A 129 19.83 8.68 -18.73
CA GLY A 129 19.24 9.96 -18.36
C GLY A 129 17.92 10.30 -19.06
N VAL A 130 17.71 9.81 -20.28
CA VAL A 130 16.45 10.05 -21.03
C VAL A 130 15.38 9.01 -20.75
N LEU A 131 15.71 7.88 -20.13
CA LEU A 131 14.74 6.83 -19.82
C LEU A 131 13.68 7.25 -18.80
N PRO A 132 13.97 7.98 -17.69
CA PRO A 132 12.96 8.43 -16.76
C PRO A 132 11.73 9.12 -17.39
N PRO A 133 11.87 10.17 -18.22
CA PRO A 133 10.72 10.76 -18.90
C PRO A 133 10.05 9.84 -19.92
N ILE A 134 10.80 8.93 -20.58
CA ILE A 134 10.20 7.93 -21.47
C ILE A 134 9.30 6.98 -20.68
N LEU A 135 9.73 6.51 -19.50
CA LEU A 135 8.94 5.63 -18.64
C LEU A 135 7.63 6.31 -18.21
N ILE A 136 7.68 7.60 -17.90
CA ILE A 136 6.48 8.38 -17.55
C ILE A 136 5.58 8.59 -18.77
N ALA A 137 6.13 8.90 -19.94
CA ALA A 137 5.36 8.99 -21.18
C ALA A 137 4.66 7.66 -21.51
N MET A 138 5.35 6.53 -21.33
CA MET A 138 4.78 5.19 -21.49
C MET A 138 3.65 4.92 -20.51
N ALA A 139 3.80 5.33 -19.24
CA ALA A 139 2.76 5.15 -18.24
C ALA A 139 1.49 5.95 -18.58
N PHE A 140 1.63 7.21 -19.02
CA PHE A 140 0.51 8.01 -19.52
C PHE A 140 -0.15 7.43 -20.77
N ALA A 141 0.64 6.86 -21.68
CA ALA A 141 0.14 6.25 -22.92
C ALA A 141 -0.57 4.91 -22.70
N ARG A 142 -0.23 4.19 -21.63
CA ARG A 142 -0.84 2.90 -21.26
C ARG A 142 -2.13 3.08 -20.46
N ALA A 143 -2.24 4.15 -19.67
CA ALA A 143 -3.42 4.42 -18.87
C ALA A 143 -4.63 4.80 -19.74
N GLU A 144 -5.84 4.54 -19.23
CA GLU A 144 -7.09 4.96 -19.88
C GLU A 144 -7.18 6.50 -20.01
N ASN A 145 -8.07 6.96 -20.90
CA ASN A 145 -8.31 8.37 -21.20
C ASN A 145 -7.06 9.15 -21.65
N VAL A 146 -6.17 8.50 -22.40
CA VAL A 146 -4.88 9.07 -22.84
C VAL A 146 -5.03 10.52 -23.29
N GLN A 147 -4.36 11.42 -22.58
CA GLN A 147 -4.28 12.83 -22.95
C GLN A 147 -2.95 13.09 -23.65
N PRO A 148 -2.94 13.37 -24.97
CA PRO A 148 -1.70 13.44 -25.75
C PRO A 148 -0.71 14.49 -25.24
N VAL A 149 -1.20 15.56 -24.59
CA VAL A 149 -0.36 16.62 -24.03
C VAL A 149 0.66 16.07 -23.04
N TYR A 150 0.28 15.17 -22.12
CA TYR A 150 1.22 14.60 -21.15
C TYR A 150 2.27 13.72 -21.84
N VAL A 151 1.83 12.83 -22.75
CA VAL A 151 2.75 11.95 -23.49
C VAL A 151 3.76 12.76 -24.29
N ILE A 152 3.28 13.74 -25.07
CA ILE A 152 4.12 14.64 -25.87
C ILE A 152 5.05 15.43 -24.96
N TRP A 153 4.55 15.97 -23.84
CA TRP A 153 5.36 16.73 -22.90
C TRP A 153 6.54 15.93 -22.36
N PHE A 154 6.32 14.70 -21.90
CA PHE A 154 7.39 13.86 -21.38
C PHE A 154 8.32 13.35 -22.49
N VAL A 155 7.85 13.13 -23.71
CA VAL A 155 8.72 12.86 -24.87
C VAL A 155 9.59 14.08 -25.20
N VAL A 156 9.01 15.28 -25.23
CA VAL A 156 9.74 16.54 -25.45
C VAL A 156 10.74 16.78 -24.32
N LEU A 157 10.40 16.47 -23.07
CA LEU A 157 11.32 16.52 -21.94
C LEU A 157 12.48 15.54 -22.13
N ALA A 158 12.23 14.32 -22.59
CA ALA A 158 13.27 13.34 -22.91
C ALA A 158 14.21 13.85 -24.02
N LEU A 159 13.65 14.42 -25.09
CA LEU A 159 14.42 15.01 -26.19
C LEU A 159 15.23 16.23 -25.72
N GLY A 160 14.62 17.11 -24.93
CA GLY A 160 15.27 18.29 -24.35
C GLY A 160 16.44 17.92 -23.44
N LEU A 161 16.25 16.91 -22.58
CA LEU A 161 17.33 16.34 -21.77
C LEU A 161 18.42 15.70 -22.64
N GLY A 162 18.05 14.96 -23.69
CA GLY A 162 19.01 14.40 -24.65
C GLY A 162 19.87 15.46 -25.33
N VAL A 163 19.24 16.53 -25.86
CA VAL A 163 19.93 17.68 -26.45
C VAL A 163 20.83 18.35 -25.42
N TRP A 164 20.35 18.57 -24.19
CA TRP A 164 21.16 19.08 -23.09
C TRP A 164 22.39 18.18 -22.83
N PHE A 165 22.22 16.87 -22.72
CA PHE A 165 23.33 15.94 -22.47
C PHE A 165 24.40 15.95 -23.57
N LEU A 166 24.00 16.20 -24.82
CA LEU A 166 24.90 16.35 -25.96
C LEU A 166 25.62 17.71 -25.98
N TYR A 167 24.90 18.81 -25.73
CA TYR A 167 25.35 20.17 -26.01
C TYR A 167 25.61 21.06 -24.79
N HIS A 168 25.32 20.61 -23.56
CA HIS A 168 25.47 21.40 -22.33
C HIS A 168 26.83 22.08 -22.22
N ARG A 169 27.93 21.43 -22.65
CA ARG A 169 29.27 22.04 -22.60
C ARG A 169 29.41 23.24 -23.53
N ALA A 170 28.92 23.12 -24.77
CA ALA A 170 28.97 24.20 -25.75
C ALA A 170 28.07 25.35 -25.31
N LEU A 171 26.88 25.03 -24.79
CA LEU A 171 25.93 26.00 -24.28
C LEU A 171 26.45 26.74 -23.04
N LEU A 172 26.95 26.01 -22.04
CA LEU A 172 27.51 26.61 -20.82
C LEU A 172 28.78 27.42 -21.10
N ARG A 173 29.64 27.02 -22.04
CA ARG A 173 30.78 27.87 -22.47
C ARG A 173 30.33 29.18 -23.11
N LYS A 174 29.20 29.20 -23.81
CA LYS A 174 28.61 30.42 -24.39
C LYS A 174 27.96 31.30 -23.32
N LEU A 175 27.20 30.71 -22.41
CA LEU A 175 26.46 31.44 -21.37
C LEU A 175 27.36 31.91 -20.20
N LEU A 176 28.42 31.15 -19.91
CA LEU A 176 29.37 31.41 -18.83
C LEU A 176 30.80 31.28 -19.38
N PRO A 177 31.35 32.32 -20.04
CA PRO A 177 32.64 32.26 -20.72
C PRO A 177 33.83 31.85 -19.83
N GLY A 178 33.70 32.06 -18.51
CA GLY A 178 34.70 31.65 -17.51
C GLY A 178 34.63 30.18 -17.07
N ILE A 179 33.65 29.40 -17.55
CA ILE A 179 33.46 28.01 -17.10
C ILE A 179 34.48 27.06 -17.77
N ARG A 180 35.49 26.63 -16.99
CA ARG A 180 36.48 25.65 -17.46
C ARG A 180 35.99 24.25 -17.17
N PHE A 181 35.53 23.50 -18.18
CA PHE A 181 35.23 22.08 -18.02
C PHE A 181 36.52 21.29 -17.87
N ASP A 182 36.64 20.47 -16.82
CA ASP A 182 37.76 19.54 -16.68
C ASP A 182 37.77 18.59 -17.90
N PRO A 183 38.81 18.64 -18.76
CA PRO A 183 38.88 17.79 -19.94
C PRO A 183 39.03 16.30 -19.57
N TYR A 184 39.47 16.00 -18.35
CA TYR A 184 39.79 14.66 -17.91
C TYR A 184 38.73 14.00 -17.02
N LEU A 185 37.72 14.73 -16.55
CA LEU A 185 36.56 14.19 -15.80
C LEU A 185 35.66 13.26 -16.65
N TYR A 186 36.14 12.85 -17.81
CA TYR A 186 35.40 12.20 -18.88
C TYR A 186 36.25 11.24 -19.72
N TYR A 187 37.51 11.00 -19.33
CA TYR A 187 38.34 9.94 -19.89
C TYR A 187 38.50 8.84 -18.82
N PRO A 188 38.22 7.57 -19.15
CA PRO A 188 38.40 6.47 -18.21
C PRO A 188 39.88 6.31 -17.90
N ASP A 189 40.25 6.76 -16.72
CA ASP A 189 41.60 6.74 -16.19
C ASP A 189 41.43 6.42 -14.72
N ARG A 190 42.15 5.42 -14.18
CA ARG A 190 41.90 4.78 -12.88
C ARG A 190 42.07 5.74 -11.69
N ARG A 191 41.18 6.72 -11.58
CA ARG A 191 41.32 7.86 -10.67
C ARG A 191 40.60 7.56 -9.37
N HIS A 192 41.27 7.88 -8.28
CA HIS A 192 40.61 7.92 -6.98
C HIS A 192 39.73 9.17 -6.90
N TRP A 193 38.61 9.07 -6.19
CA TRP A 193 37.65 10.18 -6.00
C TRP A 193 38.34 11.48 -5.59
N HIS A 194 39.35 11.40 -4.72
CA HIS A 194 40.13 12.56 -4.26
C HIS A 194 40.78 13.33 -5.43
N ASN A 195 41.37 12.62 -6.39
CA ASN A 195 42.02 13.23 -7.55
C ASN A 195 41.00 13.83 -8.52
N VAL A 196 39.81 13.22 -8.62
CA VAL A 196 38.70 13.77 -9.40
C VAL A 196 38.14 15.04 -8.75
N TRP A 197 38.00 15.07 -7.43
CA TRP A 197 37.54 16.25 -6.68
C TRP A 197 38.51 17.44 -6.81
N LEU A 198 39.81 17.18 -6.66
CA LEU A 198 40.85 18.21 -6.82
C LEU A 198 40.89 18.75 -8.25
N ALA A 199 40.76 17.88 -9.25
CA ALA A 199 40.71 18.26 -10.66
C ALA A 199 39.37 18.92 -11.09
N SER A 200 38.30 18.72 -10.32
CA SER A 200 36.96 19.25 -10.63
C SER A 200 36.92 20.76 -10.53
N ASN A 201 36.26 21.39 -11.51
CA ASN A 201 35.92 22.81 -11.49
C ASN A 201 34.80 23.11 -10.44
N ASN A 202 34.61 24.39 -10.11
CA ASN A 202 33.57 24.82 -9.17
C ASN A 202 32.15 24.31 -9.52
N PRO A 203 31.68 24.32 -10.79
CA PRO A 203 30.39 23.75 -11.18
C PRO A 203 30.23 22.25 -10.91
N THR A 204 31.25 21.44 -11.18
CA THR A 204 31.22 19.99 -10.91
C THR A 204 31.22 19.74 -9.40
N ARG A 205 31.96 20.54 -8.62
CA ARG A 205 31.91 20.50 -7.15
C ARG A 205 30.52 20.86 -6.61
N LEU A 206 29.79 21.80 -7.25
CA LEU A 206 28.40 22.10 -6.90
C LEU A 206 27.46 20.91 -7.16
N ILE A 207 27.65 20.15 -8.24
CA ILE A 207 26.84 18.95 -8.48
C ILE A 207 27.15 17.86 -7.46
N TYR A 208 28.42 17.65 -7.12
CA TYR A 208 28.77 16.74 -6.02
C TYR A 208 28.22 17.22 -4.68
N ALA A 209 28.28 18.52 -4.40
CA ALA A 209 27.66 19.12 -3.22
C ALA A 209 26.14 18.96 -3.22
N PHE A 210 25.48 19.01 -4.38
CA PHE A 210 24.04 18.73 -4.51
C PHE A 210 23.72 17.25 -4.24
N LEU A 211 24.51 16.32 -4.78
CA LEU A 211 24.33 14.89 -4.51
C LEU A 211 24.53 14.56 -3.03
N VAL A 212 25.55 15.15 -2.40
CA VAL A 212 25.80 15.03 -0.96
C VAL A 212 24.71 15.76 -0.15
N GLY A 213 24.26 16.93 -0.61
CA GLY A 213 23.16 17.68 -0.01
C GLY A 213 21.84 16.91 -0.04
N ASN A 214 21.59 16.12 -1.09
CA ASN A 214 20.43 15.22 -1.19
C ASN A 214 20.44 14.17 -0.07
N TRP A 215 21.62 13.66 0.32
CA TRP A 215 21.75 12.77 1.49
C TRP A 215 21.38 13.44 2.80
N PHE A 216 21.88 14.65 3.04
CA PHE A 216 21.54 15.41 4.24
C PHE A 216 20.06 15.81 4.28
N LEU A 217 19.48 16.17 3.14
CA LEU A 217 18.05 16.43 3.01
C LEU A 217 17.22 15.18 3.35
N TRP A 218 17.65 14.00 2.92
CA TRP A 218 17.02 12.74 3.28
C TRP A 218 17.11 12.43 4.77
N MET A 219 18.29 12.59 5.38
CA MET A 219 18.42 12.46 6.83
C MET A 219 17.50 13.43 7.57
N ALA A 220 17.36 14.67 7.07
CA ALA A 220 16.43 15.63 7.64
C ALA A 220 14.96 15.19 7.48
N ILE A 221 14.57 14.61 6.32
CA ILE A 221 13.20 14.12 6.06
C ILE A 221 12.77 13.05 7.07
N MET A 222 13.67 12.19 7.55
CA MET A 222 13.35 11.16 8.55
C MET A 222 12.86 11.72 9.88
N PHE A 223 13.35 12.92 10.24
CA PHE A 223 13.00 13.58 11.48
C PHE A 223 11.79 14.50 11.33
N ILE A 224 11.20 14.56 10.13
CA ILE A 224 10.01 15.38 9.92
C ILE A 224 8.81 14.68 10.57
N PRO A 225 8.09 15.39 11.44
CA PRO A 225 6.87 14.88 12.06
C PRO A 225 5.76 14.53 11.04
N ALA A 226 4.99 13.46 11.30
CA ALA A 226 3.96 12.97 10.38
C ALA A 226 2.80 13.97 10.17
N ASP A 227 2.53 14.84 11.14
CA ASP A 227 1.55 15.93 11.12
C ASP A 227 1.84 16.99 10.07
N TRP A 228 3.06 17.09 9.55
CA TRP A 228 3.37 18.02 8.45
C TRP A 228 2.81 17.56 7.10
N MET A 229 2.38 16.29 7.02
CA MET A 229 1.71 15.68 5.86
C MET A 229 2.46 15.88 4.55
N ILE A 230 3.80 15.91 4.59
CA ILE A 230 4.64 16.24 3.43
C ILE A 230 4.43 15.23 2.29
N TYR A 231 4.36 13.94 2.60
CA TYR A 231 4.12 12.92 1.58
C TYR A 231 2.78 13.12 0.88
N ARG A 232 1.70 13.47 1.61
CA ARG A 232 0.39 13.75 1.00
C ARG A 232 0.42 14.98 0.09
N LYS A 233 1.19 16.00 0.45
CA LYS A 233 1.43 17.19 -0.39
C LYS A 233 2.14 16.83 -1.70
N LEU A 234 2.97 15.79 -1.73
CA LEU A 234 3.66 15.33 -2.93
C LEU A 234 2.76 14.42 -3.80
N GLY A 235 1.86 13.68 -3.16
CA GLY A 235 1.01 12.69 -3.81
C GLY A 235 1.80 11.41 -4.16
N PRO A 236 1.11 10.29 -4.49
CA PRO A 236 1.77 8.99 -4.56
C PRO A 236 2.87 8.93 -5.65
N LEU A 237 2.59 9.49 -6.83
CA LEU A 237 3.56 9.58 -7.93
C LEU A 237 4.76 10.48 -7.57
N GLY A 238 4.52 11.60 -6.89
CA GLY A 238 5.59 12.50 -6.46
C GLY A 238 6.54 11.84 -5.46
N VAL A 239 5.98 11.13 -4.47
CA VAL A 239 6.76 10.35 -3.48
C VAL A 239 7.61 9.29 -4.18
N LEU A 240 7.02 8.54 -5.12
CA LEU A 240 7.73 7.50 -5.87
C LEU A 240 8.90 8.09 -6.70
N LEU A 241 8.69 9.19 -7.41
CA LEU A 241 9.71 9.83 -8.24
C LEU A 241 10.86 10.40 -7.40
N ILE A 242 10.57 11.04 -6.27
CA ILE A 242 11.60 11.50 -5.32
C ILE A 242 12.39 10.31 -4.79
N GLY A 243 11.72 9.18 -4.53
CA GLY A 243 12.37 7.91 -4.17
C GLY A 243 13.45 7.51 -5.17
N PHE A 244 13.16 7.55 -6.47
CA PHE A 244 14.16 7.24 -7.50
C PHE A 244 15.27 8.30 -7.61
N VAL A 245 14.95 9.58 -7.45
CA VAL A 245 15.95 10.66 -7.37
C VAL A 245 16.95 10.40 -6.23
N TRP A 246 16.46 9.96 -5.07
CA TRP A 246 17.24 9.66 -3.88
C TRP A 246 18.04 8.35 -3.99
N LEU A 247 17.42 7.27 -4.50
CA LEU A 247 18.07 5.96 -4.65
C LEU A 247 19.24 5.99 -5.64
N THR A 248 19.17 6.85 -6.67
CA THR A 248 20.18 6.94 -7.73
C THR A 248 21.61 7.20 -7.20
N PRO A 249 21.88 8.26 -6.41
CA PRO A 249 23.19 8.46 -5.81
C PRO A 249 23.60 7.36 -4.81
N LEU A 250 22.64 6.75 -4.08
CA LEU A 250 22.94 5.63 -3.18
C LEU A 250 23.49 4.42 -3.89
N VAL A 251 22.75 3.95 -4.88
CA VAL A 251 23.19 2.77 -5.64
C VAL A 251 24.50 3.07 -6.38
N SER A 252 24.76 4.34 -6.73
CA SER A 252 26.03 4.76 -7.32
C SER A 252 27.20 4.63 -6.36
N VAL A 253 27.08 5.18 -5.16
CA VAL A 253 28.15 5.11 -4.15
C VAL A 253 28.45 3.65 -3.79
N LEU A 254 27.41 2.84 -3.59
CA LEU A 254 27.57 1.40 -3.33
C LEU A 254 28.26 0.68 -4.48
N THR A 255 27.86 0.98 -5.73
CA THR A 255 28.48 0.39 -6.93
C THR A 255 29.95 0.78 -7.07
N TYR A 256 30.31 2.03 -6.75
CA TYR A 256 31.69 2.51 -6.83
C TYR A 256 32.63 1.77 -5.88
N TRP A 257 32.20 1.55 -4.64
CA TRP A 257 32.99 0.84 -3.64
C TRP A 257 32.97 -0.67 -3.82
N ASN A 258 31.98 -1.22 -4.51
CA ASN A 258 31.88 -2.63 -4.79
C ASN A 258 32.95 -3.09 -5.80
N ARG A 259 33.93 -3.85 -5.31
CA ARG A 259 35.02 -4.44 -6.11
C ARG A 259 35.15 -5.93 -5.79
N PRO A 260 35.79 -6.75 -6.65
CA PRO A 260 36.01 -8.17 -6.35
C PRO A 260 36.74 -8.44 -5.02
N THR A 261 37.58 -7.50 -4.56
CA THR A 261 38.30 -7.58 -3.28
C THR A 261 37.57 -6.89 -2.12
N ARG A 262 36.49 -6.14 -2.40
CA ARG A 262 35.69 -5.39 -1.43
C ARG A 262 34.23 -5.49 -1.85
N PRO A 263 33.55 -6.61 -1.57
CA PRO A 263 32.21 -6.88 -2.08
C PRO A 263 31.16 -6.08 -1.29
N VAL A 264 31.21 -4.75 -1.34
CA VAL A 264 30.38 -3.85 -0.54
C VAL A 264 28.90 -4.15 -0.70
N LEU A 265 28.41 -4.50 -1.89
CA LEU A 265 27.00 -4.87 -2.07
C LEU A 265 26.62 -6.13 -1.26
N LEU A 266 27.50 -7.14 -1.26
CA LEU A 266 27.30 -8.34 -0.44
C LEU A 266 27.39 -8.00 1.06
N LEU A 267 28.37 -7.19 1.47
CA LEU A 267 28.51 -6.77 2.86
C LEU A 267 27.32 -5.94 3.34
N THR A 268 26.77 -5.05 2.50
CA THR A 268 25.54 -4.30 2.79
C THR A 268 24.34 -5.23 2.91
N LEU A 269 24.22 -6.24 2.03
CA LEU A 269 23.16 -7.24 2.15
C LEU A 269 23.29 -8.05 3.44
N LEU A 270 24.50 -8.54 3.76
CA LEU A 270 24.78 -9.24 5.01
C LEU A 270 24.53 -8.36 6.24
N TRP A 271 24.82 -7.06 6.14
CA TRP A 271 24.51 -6.09 7.19
C TRP A 271 23.01 -5.91 7.39
N ILE A 272 22.22 -5.78 6.32
CA ILE A 272 20.76 -5.71 6.40
C ILE A 272 20.20 -7.00 7.03
N ILE A 273 20.72 -8.16 6.62
CA ILE A 273 20.35 -9.46 7.21
C ILE A 273 20.72 -9.49 8.70
N PHE A 274 21.93 -9.06 9.07
CA PHE A 274 22.35 -8.97 10.48
C PHE A 274 21.43 -8.05 11.29
N CYS A 275 21.14 -6.85 10.79
CA CYS A 275 20.23 -5.91 11.45
C CYS A 275 18.82 -6.49 11.60
N SER A 276 18.35 -7.29 10.63
CA SER A 276 17.01 -7.90 10.66
C SER A 276 16.74 -8.80 11.87
N PHE A 277 17.79 -9.31 12.54
CA PHE A 277 17.64 -10.09 13.78
C PHE A 277 17.26 -9.24 15.01
N PHE A 278 17.46 -7.91 14.96
CA PHE A 278 17.33 -7.02 16.12
C PHE A 278 16.41 -5.81 15.88
N ASN A 279 15.96 -5.59 14.64
CA ASN A 279 15.38 -4.31 14.22
C ASN A 279 13.86 -4.33 13.99
N ASP A 280 13.16 -5.24 14.68
CA ASP A 280 11.70 -5.30 14.65
C ASP A 280 11.08 -4.07 15.34
N HIS A 281 10.64 -3.15 14.49
CA HIS A 281 10.02 -1.88 14.85
C HIS A 281 8.51 -1.91 14.58
N THR A 282 7.91 -3.11 14.55
CA THR A 282 6.50 -3.31 14.18
C THR A 282 5.57 -3.35 15.38
N GLU A 283 6.05 -3.00 16.58
CA GLU A 283 5.24 -3.03 17.81
C GLU A 283 4.01 -2.14 17.69
N ILE A 284 2.87 -2.71 18.07
CA ILE A 284 1.60 -1.99 18.04
C ILE A 284 1.49 -1.00 19.20
N ARG A 285 0.69 0.05 18.98
CA ARG A 285 0.47 1.08 19.99
C ARG A 285 -0.62 0.67 20.97
N PHE A 286 -0.39 0.98 22.25
CA PHE A 286 -1.35 0.80 23.32
C PHE A 286 -1.72 2.17 23.91
N THR A 287 -2.97 2.31 24.34
CA THR A 287 -3.39 3.48 25.14
C THR A 287 -3.02 3.33 26.60
N ASP A 288 -2.96 2.08 27.08
CA ASP A 288 -2.68 1.76 28.47
C ASP A 288 -1.25 1.23 28.65
N THR A 289 -0.56 1.68 29.69
CA THR A 289 0.75 1.15 30.10
C THR A 289 0.63 -0.11 30.96
N ARG A 290 -0.56 -0.39 31.51
CA ARG A 290 -0.86 -1.52 32.39
C ARG A 290 -2.08 -2.29 31.88
N PRO A 291 -2.30 -3.55 32.30
CA PRO A 291 -3.51 -4.29 31.95
C PRO A 291 -4.79 -3.49 32.24
N SER A 292 -5.69 -3.45 31.27
CA SER A 292 -6.95 -2.72 31.31
C SER A 292 -8.05 -3.57 31.94
N ALA A 293 -8.68 -3.04 32.99
CA ALA A 293 -9.82 -3.69 33.63
C ALA A 293 -11.01 -3.86 32.67
N LEU A 294 -11.23 -2.90 31.76
CA LEU A 294 -12.29 -2.98 30.73
C LEU A 294 -12.03 -4.12 29.75
N VAL A 295 -10.78 -4.27 29.30
CA VAL A 295 -10.39 -5.37 28.39
C VAL A 295 -10.53 -6.74 29.08
N ALA A 296 -10.19 -6.83 30.36
CA ALA A 296 -10.32 -8.05 31.15
C ALA A 296 -11.79 -8.41 31.43
N ALA A 297 -12.66 -7.41 31.61
CA ALA A 297 -14.09 -7.59 31.93
C ALA A 297 -15.00 -7.78 30.70
N ARG A 298 -14.44 -7.92 29.49
CA ARG A 298 -15.23 -8.13 28.25
C ARG A 298 -16.15 -9.36 28.40
N PRO A 299 -17.46 -9.22 28.17
CA PRO A 299 -18.37 -10.36 28.18
C PRO A 299 -18.10 -11.30 26.98
N THR A 300 -18.48 -12.57 27.11
CA THR A 300 -18.53 -13.47 25.96
C THR A 300 -19.70 -13.13 25.05
N VAL A 301 -19.67 -13.61 23.80
CA VAL A 301 -20.75 -13.39 22.82
C VAL A 301 -22.14 -13.80 23.35
N PRO A 302 -22.34 -14.99 23.96
CA PRO A 302 -23.65 -15.38 24.46
C PRO A 302 -24.14 -14.47 25.60
N VAL A 303 -23.27 -14.11 26.54
CA VAL A 303 -23.61 -13.22 27.68
C VAL A 303 -23.98 -11.82 27.20
N HIS A 304 -23.26 -11.30 26.21
CA HIS A 304 -23.57 -10.00 25.65
C HIS A 304 -24.89 -10.02 24.85
N PHE A 305 -25.14 -11.09 24.09
CA PHE A 305 -26.37 -11.25 23.33
C PHE A 305 -27.61 -11.37 24.22
N ASP A 306 -27.52 -12.10 25.32
CA ASP A 306 -28.60 -12.19 26.32
C ASP A 306 -28.99 -10.80 26.85
N ARG A 307 -28.01 -9.98 27.25
CA ARG A 307 -28.25 -8.59 27.68
C ARG A 307 -28.82 -7.72 26.55
N TRP A 308 -28.33 -7.92 25.32
CA TRP A 308 -28.79 -7.19 24.14
C TRP A 308 -30.27 -7.51 23.82
N LEU A 309 -30.68 -8.77 23.98
CA LEU A 309 -32.05 -9.22 23.79
C LEU A 309 -32.97 -8.73 24.91
N GLN A 310 -32.52 -8.80 26.18
CA GLN A 310 -33.27 -8.28 27.33
C GLN A 310 -33.55 -6.78 27.23
N ALA A 311 -32.59 -5.99 26.75
CA ALA A 311 -32.79 -4.56 26.50
C ALA A 311 -33.83 -4.26 25.39
N ARG A 312 -34.30 -5.29 24.68
CA ARG A 312 -35.32 -5.24 23.64
C ARG A 312 -36.55 -6.08 24.01
N ALA A 313 -36.78 -6.37 25.29
CA ALA A 313 -37.95 -7.12 25.75
C ALA A 313 -39.30 -6.44 25.42
N ASP A 314 -39.30 -5.12 25.29
CA ASP A 314 -40.45 -4.31 24.88
C ASP A 314 -40.46 -4.02 23.36
N TRP A 315 -39.87 -4.89 22.56
CA TRP A 315 -39.89 -4.77 21.10
C TRP A 315 -41.34 -4.75 20.57
N PRO A 316 -41.73 -3.74 19.77
CA PRO A 316 -43.14 -3.53 19.40
C PRO A 316 -43.65 -4.48 18.30
N GLY A 317 -42.76 -5.04 17.48
CA GLY A 317 -43.15 -5.90 16.36
C GLY A 317 -43.15 -7.39 16.70
N ASP A 318 -43.91 -8.19 15.96
CA ASP A 318 -43.97 -9.66 16.15
C ASP A 318 -42.64 -10.38 15.84
N THR A 319 -41.69 -9.68 15.20
CA THR A 319 -40.38 -10.22 14.83
C THR A 319 -39.27 -9.21 15.12
N LEU A 320 -38.27 -9.63 15.89
CA LEU A 320 -37.03 -8.89 16.12
C LEU A 320 -35.92 -9.46 15.21
N PRO A 321 -35.52 -8.75 14.15
CA PRO A 321 -34.37 -9.15 13.36
C PRO A 321 -33.05 -8.87 14.10
N VAL A 322 -32.10 -9.80 13.99
CA VAL A 322 -30.75 -9.66 14.53
C VAL A 322 -29.77 -9.65 13.37
N PHE A 323 -29.24 -8.48 13.00
CA PHE A 323 -28.28 -8.38 11.91
C PHE A 323 -26.87 -8.73 12.39
N ILE A 324 -26.23 -9.63 11.64
CA ILE A 324 -24.80 -9.90 11.69
C ILE A 324 -24.25 -9.50 10.34
N VAL A 325 -23.29 -8.58 10.30
CA VAL A 325 -22.71 -8.08 9.06
C VAL A 325 -21.32 -8.68 8.87
N ALA A 326 -21.03 -9.24 7.71
CA ALA A 326 -19.70 -9.63 7.27
C ALA A 326 -19.23 -8.68 6.17
N THR A 327 -18.00 -8.17 6.26
CA THR A 327 -17.49 -7.16 5.32
C THR A 327 -16.17 -7.62 4.71
N GLU A 328 -16.16 -7.72 3.39
CA GLU A 328 -15.00 -8.21 2.65
C GLU A 328 -13.82 -7.21 2.67
N GLY A 329 -12.60 -7.72 2.69
CA GLY A 329 -11.38 -6.94 2.55
C GLY A 329 -11.14 -6.37 1.15
N GLY A 330 -10.20 -5.43 1.03
CA GLY A 330 -9.93 -4.72 -0.23
C GLY A 330 -9.37 -3.30 -0.08
N GLY A 331 -8.54 -3.03 0.94
CA GLY A 331 -7.93 -1.72 1.17
C GLY A 331 -8.93 -0.55 1.25
N ILE A 332 -8.53 0.63 0.80
CA ILE A 332 -9.34 1.85 0.85
C ILE A 332 -10.69 1.73 0.14
N ARG A 333 -10.79 0.91 -0.93
CA ARG A 333 -12.05 0.62 -1.63
C ARG A 333 -13.03 -0.05 -0.68
N SER A 334 -12.61 -1.13 -0.03
CA SER A 334 -13.44 -1.83 0.96
C SER A 334 -13.75 -0.98 2.19
N LEU A 335 -12.82 -0.10 2.60
CA LEU A 335 -13.03 0.85 3.69
C LEU A 335 -14.19 1.79 3.38
N ASN A 336 -14.12 2.47 2.23
CA ASN A 336 -15.16 3.40 1.79
C ASN A 336 -16.49 2.68 1.48
N TRP A 337 -16.43 1.52 0.83
CA TRP A 337 -17.59 0.69 0.55
C TRP A 337 -18.32 0.27 1.83
N THR A 338 -17.60 -0.31 2.78
CA THR A 338 -18.19 -0.80 4.03
C THR A 338 -18.78 0.34 4.85
N ALA A 339 -18.00 1.38 5.10
CA ALA A 339 -18.46 2.53 5.87
C ALA A 339 -19.66 3.24 5.20
N GLY A 340 -19.65 3.34 3.86
CA GLY A 340 -20.72 3.97 3.12
C GLY A 340 -21.99 3.15 3.02
N VAL A 341 -21.91 1.83 2.82
CA VAL A 341 -23.10 0.95 2.82
C VAL A 341 -23.73 0.91 4.21
N LEU A 342 -22.93 0.74 5.28
CA LEU A 342 -23.44 0.77 6.65
C LEU A 342 -24.14 2.09 6.95
N HIS A 343 -23.53 3.21 6.58
CA HIS A 343 -24.15 4.53 6.73
C HIS A 343 -25.42 4.68 5.90
N LYS A 344 -25.44 4.19 4.66
CA LYS A 344 -26.61 4.26 3.78
C LYS A 344 -27.77 3.43 4.36
N LEU A 345 -27.50 2.23 4.87
CA LEU A 345 -28.51 1.41 5.54
C LEU A 345 -29.07 2.09 6.79
N ASP A 346 -28.21 2.68 7.63
CA ASP A 346 -28.63 3.49 8.80
C ASP A 346 -29.52 4.69 8.39
N SER A 347 -29.20 5.34 7.26
CA SER A 347 -30.01 6.45 6.73
C SER A 347 -31.37 6.04 6.18
N LEU A 348 -31.47 4.84 5.59
CA LEU A 348 -32.71 4.31 5.03
C LEU A 348 -33.61 3.72 6.12
N PHE A 349 -32.98 3.14 7.15
CA PHE A 349 -33.65 2.43 8.21
C PHE A 349 -33.01 2.80 9.56
N PRO A 350 -33.52 3.83 10.25
CA PRO A 350 -32.94 4.29 11.53
C PRO A 350 -32.83 3.20 12.61
N ALA A 351 -33.67 2.17 12.54
CA ALA A 351 -33.63 1.01 13.44
C ALA A 351 -32.50 0.00 13.12
N PHE A 352 -31.87 0.09 11.93
CA PHE A 352 -30.86 -0.88 11.47
C PHE A 352 -29.68 -0.97 12.43
N ARG A 353 -29.14 0.17 12.86
CA ARG A 353 -28.04 0.19 13.83
C ARG A 353 -28.42 -0.49 15.14
N GLN A 354 -29.63 -0.22 15.66
CA GLN A 354 -30.10 -0.82 16.91
C GLN A 354 -30.35 -2.33 16.78
N GLN A 355 -30.62 -2.84 15.59
CA GLN A 355 -30.82 -4.26 15.33
C GLN A 355 -29.54 -4.98 14.87
N THR A 356 -28.45 -4.25 14.63
CA THR A 356 -27.17 -4.83 14.26
C THR A 356 -26.41 -5.24 15.51
N PHE A 357 -26.27 -6.54 15.73
CA PHE A 357 -25.58 -7.10 16.88
C PHE A 357 -24.06 -7.11 16.68
N ALA A 358 -23.60 -7.50 15.49
CA ALA A 358 -22.18 -7.69 15.22
C ALA A 358 -21.78 -7.32 13.79
N ILE A 359 -20.56 -6.82 13.63
CA ILE A 359 -19.89 -6.60 12.34
C ILE A 359 -18.54 -7.32 12.36
N SER A 360 -18.39 -8.33 11.51
CA SER A 360 -17.15 -9.06 11.24
C SER A 360 -16.47 -8.48 10.01
N GLY A 361 -15.30 -7.89 10.19
CA GLY A 361 -14.59 -7.20 9.12
C GLY A 361 -13.17 -7.71 8.90
N VAL A 362 -12.74 -7.63 7.65
CA VAL A 362 -11.42 -8.07 7.18
C VAL A 362 -10.75 -6.94 6.42
N SER A 363 -9.43 -6.76 6.58
CA SER A 363 -8.65 -5.76 5.85
C SER A 363 -9.28 -4.37 5.93
N GLY A 364 -9.31 -3.65 4.81
CA GLY A 364 -10.00 -2.37 4.71
C GLY A 364 -11.49 -2.40 5.06
N GLY A 365 -12.20 -3.52 4.92
CA GLY A 365 -13.61 -3.65 5.34
C GLY A 365 -13.76 -3.53 6.86
N GLY A 366 -12.89 -4.21 7.60
CA GLY A 366 -12.82 -4.08 9.06
C GLY A 366 -12.35 -2.69 9.51
N ALA A 367 -11.39 -2.08 8.81
CA ALA A 367 -11.05 -0.68 9.05
C ALA A 367 -12.25 0.25 8.83
N GLY A 368 -13.03 0.03 7.76
CA GLY A 368 -14.25 0.77 7.45
C GLY A 368 -15.31 0.61 8.54
N ALA A 369 -15.51 -0.60 9.07
CA ALA A 369 -16.42 -0.87 10.17
C ALA A 369 -15.99 -0.16 11.47
N ALA A 370 -14.69 -0.16 11.80
CA ALA A 370 -14.15 0.52 12.97
C ALA A 370 -14.29 2.05 12.87
N LEU A 371 -13.97 2.64 11.72
CA LEU A 371 -14.13 4.08 11.48
C LEU A 371 -15.61 4.49 11.45
N TYR A 372 -16.50 3.63 10.93
CA TYR A 372 -17.95 3.82 11.00
C TYR A 372 -18.45 3.80 12.46
N ALA A 373 -18.07 2.81 13.26
CA ALA A 373 -18.46 2.74 14.68
C ALA A 373 -17.98 3.97 15.47
N THR A 374 -16.75 4.41 15.21
CA THR A 374 -16.19 5.64 15.79
C THR A 374 -17.02 6.86 15.39
N PHE A 375 -17.34 7.02 14.10
CA PHE A 375 -18.16 8.14 13.61
C PHE A 375 -19.58 8.13 14.20
N GLN A 376 -20.19 6.97 14.39
CA GLN A 376 -21.52 6.88 14.99
C GLN A 376 -21.47 7.21 16.50
N HIS A 377 -20.41 6.83 17.20
CA HIS A 377 -20.17 7.28 18.57
C HIS A 377 -20.06 8.79 18.66
N ASP A 378 -19.31 9.41 17.75
CA ASP A 378 -19.16 10.87 17.69
C ASP A 378 -20.46 11.57 17.33
N ARG A 379 -21.27 11.03 16.40
CA ARG A 379 -22.59 11.60 16.06
C ARG A 379 -23.57 11.59 17.23
N ARG A 380 -23.43 10.67 18.18
CA ARG A 380 -24.27 10.65 19.39
C ARG A 380 -23.99 11.85 20.28
N THR A 381 -22.72 12.26 20.39
CA THR A 381 -22.29 13.41 21.21
C THR A 381 -22.29 14.72 20.41
N HIS A 382 -22.20 14.63 19.08
CA HIS A 382 -22.16 15.75 18.14
C HIS A 382 -23.12 15.49 16.95
N PRO A 383 -24.45 15.62 17.14
CA PRO A 383 -25.46 15.30 16.11
C PRO A 383 -25.32 16.10 14.81
N GLN A 384 -24.66 17.27 14.86
CA GLN A 384 -24.39 18.15 13.72
C GLN A 384 -23.36 17.61 12.72
N LEU A 385 -22.63 16.54 13.05
CA LEU A 385 -21.62 15.98 12.16
C LEU A 385 -22.24 15.46 10.86
N LYS A 386 -21.77 16.01 9.74
CA LYS A 386 -22.27 15.68 8.41
C LYS A 386 -21.55 14.46 7.85
N THR A 387 -22.32 13.54 7.27
CA THR A 387 -21.77 12.39 6.54
C THR A 387 -20.77 12.80 5.47
N SER A 388 -21.00 13.89 4.73
CA SER A 388 -20.08 14.36 3.70
C SER A 388 -18.68 14.68 4.22
N ARG A 389 -18.56 15.12 5.49
CA ARG A 389 -17.26 15.32 6.15
C ARG A 389 -16.59 14.00 6.49
N PHE A 390 -17.37 13.01 6.93
CA PHE A 390 -16.86 11.65 7.15
C PHE A 390 -16.40 11.00 5.84
N GLN A 391 -17.16 11.16 4.76
CA GLN A 391 -16.76 10.70 3.41
C GLN A 391 -15.41 11.30 2.98
N GLN A 392 -15.20 12.59 3.24
CA GLN A 392 -13.91 13.24 3.00
C GLN A 392 -12.82 12.69 3.92
N ALA A 393 -13.11 12.48 5.20
CA ALA A 393 -12.16 11.94 6.17
C ALA A 393 -11.60 10.57 5.77
N ILE A 394 -12.44 9.67 5.27
CA ILE A 394 -12.06 8.29 4.92
C ILE A 394 -11.61 8.08 3.48
N GLY A 395 -11.73 9.13 2.64
CA GLY A 395 -11.43 9.09 1.21
C GLY A 395 -10.22 9.93 0.79
N GLU A 396 -9.36 10.33 1.73
CA GLU A 396 -8.12 11.07 1.45
C GLU A 396 -6.99 10.14 0.96
N ASP A 397 -5.88 10.74 0.54
CA ASP A 397 -4.68 10.00 0.14
C ASP A 397 -3.96 9.39 1.35
N PHE A 398 -4.09 8.07 1.48
CA PHE A 398 -3.41 7.24 2.46
C PHE A 398 -2.29 6.38 1.87
N LEU A 399 -2.04 6.47 0.55
CA LEU A 399 -0.95 5.74 -0.09
C LEU A 399 0.37 6.50 0.05
N SER A 400 0.39 7.82 -0.14
CA SER A 400 1.58 8.63 0.08
C SER A 400 2.18 8.48 1.49
N PRO A 401 1.40 8.53 2.60
CA PRO A 401 1.93 8.32 3.94
C PRO A 401 2.39 6.87 4.20
N VAL A 402 2.10 5.91 3.32
CA VAL A 402 2.69 4.55 3.39
C VAL A 402 3.95 4.47 2.53
N LEU A 403 3.92 5.00 1.30
CA LEU A 403 5.05 4.96 0.36
C LEU A 403 6.25 5.77 0.86
N GLY A 404 6.01 6.94 1.48
CA GLY A 404 7.08 7.79 2.00
C GLY A 404 7.95 7.05 3.01
N PRO A 405 7.38 6.58 4.13
CA PRO A 405 8.13 5.80 5.11
C PRO A 405 8.69 4.48 4.55
N LEU A 406 7.98 3.79 3.65
CA LEU A 406 8.50 2.59 2.99
C LEU A 406 9.82 2.87 2.26
N ILE A 407 9.87 3.95 1.48
CA ILE A 407 11.04 4.31 0.66
C ILE A 407 12.14 4.94 1.52
N PHE A 408 11.79 5.86 2.42
CA PHE A 408 12.76 6.71 3.11
C PHE A 408 13.09 6.26 4.54
N HIS A 409 12.08 5.88 5.33
CA HIS A 409 12.25 5.59 6.77
C HIS A 409 12.71 4.14 6.97
N GLU A 410 12.01 3.19 6.36
CA GLU A 410 12.33 1.77 6.50
C GLU A 410 13.65 1.38 5.84
N SER A 411 14.03 2.04 4.75
CA SER A 411 15.35 1.84 4.14
C SER A 411 16.48 2.11 5.15
N PHE A 412 16.28 3.08 6.05
CA PHE A 412 17.21 3.37 7.13
C PHE A 412 17.06 2.38 8.30
N GLN A 413 15.82 2.10 8.72
CA GLN A 413 15.53 1.12 9.78
C GLN A 413 16.17 -0.25 9.49
N ARG A 414 16.17 -0.69 8.22
CA ARG A 414 16.81 -1.94 7.76
C ARG A 414 18.33 -1.95 7.93
N MET A 415 18.95 -0.78 8.03
CA MET A 415 20.39 -0.62 8.25
C MET A 415 20.76 -0.40 9.72
N LEU A 416 19.78 -0.30 10.63
CA LEU A 416 20.00 -0.15 12.06
C LEU A 416 19.82 -1.49 12.79
N PRO A 417 20.71 -1.83 13.74
CA PRO A 417 20.54 -3.02 14.59
C PRO A 417 19.62 -2.74 15.79
N VAL A 418 18.83 -1.66 15.76
CA VAL A 418 17.90 -1.26 16.82
C VAL A 418 16.55 -0.88 16.21
N ALA A 419 15.48 -1.24 16.91
CA ALA A 419 14.12 -0.91 16.51
C ALA A 419 13.78 0.56 16.81
N VAL A 420 13.42 1.35 15.79
CA VAL A 420 12.92 2.73 15.95
C VAL A 420 11.47 2.79 15.49
N GLN A 421 10.54 2.82 16.45
CA GLN A 421 9.09 2.72 16.21
C GLN A 421 8.54 3.84 15.31
N GLN A 422 9.15 5.03 15.33
CA GLN A 422 8.76 6.19 14.50
C GLN A 422 9.01 5.95 12.99
N LEU A 423 9.86 4.99 12.64
CA LEU A 423 10.16 4.64 11.25
C LEU A 423 9.16 3.63 10.66
N ASN A 424 8.24 3.10 11.47
CA ASN A 424 7.26 2.12 11.04
C ASN A 424 6.23 2.74 10.09
N ARG A 425 6.26 2.36 8.82
CA ARG A 425 5.31 2.87 7.79
C ARG A 425 3.84 2.69 8.14
N SER A 426 3.56 1.72 8.99
CA SER A 426 2.23 1.32 9.37
C SER A 426 1.65 2.26 10.45
N ASN A 427 2.51 2.86 11.29
CA ASN A 427 2.14 3.96 12.19
C ASN A 427 1.76 5.22 11.40
N TRP A 428 2.45 5.49 10.28
CA TRP A 428 2.14 6.63 9.42
C TRP A 428 0.78 6.52 8.73
N LEU A 429 0.33 5.30 8.39
CA LEU A 429 -1.03 5.07 7.89
C LEU A 429 -2.09 5.41 8.96
N GLU A 430 -1.90 4.89 10.17
CA GLU A 430 -2.80 5.14 11.30
C GLU A 430 -2.88 6.64 11.65
N ASP A 431 -1.73 7.33 11.65
CA ASP A 431 -1.66 8.76 11.90
C ASP A 431 -2.31 9.55 10.76
N ALA A 432 -2.14 9.10 9.51
CA ALA A 432 -2.80 9.71 8.36
C ALA A 432 -4.34 9.62 8.45
N TRP A 433 -4.89 8.51 8.96
CA TRP A 433 -6.33 8.39 9.26
C TRP A 433 -6.76 9.39 10.32
N SER A 434 -6.02 9.49 11.42
CA SER A 434 -6.37 10.35 12.56
C SER A 434 -6.27 11.84 12.21
N LEU A 435 -5.21 12.24 11.52
CA LEU A 435 -5.05 13.59 10.97
C LEU A 435 -6.16 13.93 9.97
N SER A 436 -6.55 12.98 9.11
CA SER A 436 -7.67 13.18 8.18
C SER A 436 -9.00 13.35 8.92
N TYR A 437 -9.24 12.52 9.94
CA TYR A 437 -10.42 12.59 10.78
C TYR A 437 -10.50 13.92 11.53
N GLN A 438 -9.41 14.35 12.16
CA GLN A 438 -9.30 15.63 12.86
C GLN A 438 -9.46 16.82 11.90
N LYS A 439 -8.88 16.77 10.70
CA LYS A 439 -9.01 17.82 9.67
C LYS A 439 -10.47 18.06 9.28
N HIS A 440 -11.24 16.99 9.06
CA HIS A 440 -12.58 17.07 8.50
C HIS A 440 -13.71 17.08 9.53
N LEU A 441 -13.52 16.43 10.68
CA LEU A 441 -14.52 16.28 11.74
C LEU A 441 -14.17 17.05 13.02
N ARG A 442 -12.93 17.56 13.17
CA ARG A 442 -12.45 18.30 14.35
C ARG A 442 -12.48 17.48 15.64
N LEU A 443 -12.33 16.17 15.53
CA LEU A 443 -12.32 15.22 16.63
C LEU A 443 -11.09 14.32 16.57
N GLU A 444 -10.68 13.82 17.72
CA GLU A 444 -9.50 12.94 17.90
C GLU A 444 -9.92 11.55 18.38
N THR A 445 -11.16 11.14 18.14
CA THR A 445 -11.73 9.88 18.65
C THR A 445 -10.97 8.65 18.15
N LEU A 446 -10.30 8.73 16.99
CA LEU A 446 -9.43 7.66 16.49
C LEU A 446 -8.16 7.43 17.33
N GLU A 447 -7.72 8.43 18.10
CA GLU A 447 -6.61 8.34 19.06
C GLU A 447 -7.05 7.74 20.41
N LYS A 448 -8.36 7.72 20.69
CA LYS A 448 -8.92 7.24 21.95
C LYS A 448 -8.97 5.70 21.98
N PRO A 449 -9.02 5.10 23.18
CA PRO A 449 -9.13 3.66 23.35
C PRO A 449 -10.26 3.04 22.53
N PHE A 450 -9.99 1.93 21.84
CA PHE A 450 -10.97 1.24 21.00
C PHE A 450 -12.21 0.78 21.78
N MET A 451 -12.09 0.51 23.09
CA MET A 451 -13.23 0.10 23.91
C MET A 451 -14.20 1.25 24.22
N ASP A 452 -13.85 2.52 23.98
CA ASP A 452 -14.66 3.68 24.38
C ASP A 452 -16.09 3.69 23.79
N PRO A 453 -16.29 3.47 22.46
CA PRO A 453 -17.64 3.39 21.89
C PRO A 453 -18.51 2.32 22.55
N PHE A 454 -17.94 1.16 22.82
CA PHE A 454 -18.64 0.01 23.41
C PHE A 454 -18.89 0.18 24.91
N ARG A 455 -18.06 0.95 25.61
CA ARG A 455 -18.33 1.32 27.00
C ARG A 455 -19.46 2.35 27.10
N ALA A 456 -19.48 3.32 26.20
CA ALA A 456 -20.43 4.42 26.23
C ALA A 456 -21.84 4.01 25.81
N ASP A 457 -21.96 3.04 24.90
CA ASP A 457 -23.25 2.55 24.41
C ASP A 457 -23.15 1.04 24.06
N PRO A 458 -23.01 0.17 25.08
CA PRO A 458 -22.69 -1.24 24.88
C PRO A 458 -23.73 -2.03 24.10
N LEU A 459 -24.99 -1.64 24.15
CA LEU A 459 -26.10 -2.40 23.57
C LEU A 459 -26.63 -1.83 22.26
N HIS A 460 -26.20 -0.63 21.84
CA HIS A 460 -26.58 -0.06 20.53
C HIS A 460 -25.37 0.24 19.62
N THR A 461 -24.14 0.03 20.10
CA THR A 461 -22.95 -0.03 19.25
C THR A 461 -22.75 -1.48 18.80
N PRO A 462 -22.84 -1.80 17.49
CA PRO A 462 -22.61 -3.15 17.02
C PRO A 462 -21.23 -3.64 17.43
N SER A 463 -21.14 -4.85 17.99
CA SER A 463 -19.86 -5.44 18.38
C SER A 463 -18.99 -5.67 17.15
N LEU A 464 -17.70 -5.30 17.23
CA LEU A 464 -16.78 -5.44 16.11
C LEU A 464 -15.90 -6.67 16.28
N PHE A 465 -15.71 -7.42 15.20
CA PHE A 465 -14.78 -8.53 15.12
C PHE A 465 -13.81 -8.25 13.98
N LEU A 466 -12.62 -7.76 14.33
CA LEU A 466 -11.58 -7.36 13.37
C LEU A 466 -10.64 -8.55 13.17
N ASN A 467 -10.72 -9.16 11.99
CA ASN A 467 -10.04 -10.41 11.67
C ASN A 467 -8.61 -10.16 11.17
N SER A 468 -7.67 -10.97 11.65
CA SER A 468 -6.23 -10.93 11.32
C SER A 468 -5.66 -12.35 11.36
N VAL A 469 -4.38 -12.51 11.00
CA VAL A 469 -3.68 -13.80 11.02
C VAL A 469 -2.36 -13.65 11.77
N LEU A 470 -2.01 -14.62 12.63
CA LEU A 470 -0.69 -14.69 13.23
C LEU A 470 0.30 -15.27 12.22
N THR A 471 1.38 -14.54 11.95
CA THR A 471 2.37 -14.89 10.92
C THR A 471 3.08 -16.21 11.26
N GLU A 472 3.41 -16.41 12.53
CA GLU A 472 4.23 -17.53 12.99
C GLU A 472 3.49 -18.87 13.03
N SER A 473 2.19 -18.87 13.35
CA SER A 473 1.40 -20.11 13.46
C SER A 473 0.36 -20.28 12.34
N GLY A 474 0.05 -19.21 11.59
CA GLY A 474 -1.06 -19.20 10.63
C GLY A 474 -2.45 -19.15 11.28
N GLN A 475 -2.54 -19.08 12.62
CA GLN A 475 -3.82 -19.07 13.33
C GLN A 475 -4.56 -17.75 13.09
N LYS A 476 -5.89 -17.87 12.99
CA LYS A 476 -6.79 -16.72 12.95
C LYS A 476 -6.71 -15.96 14.27
N CYS A 477 -6.61 -14.64 14.17
CA CYS A 477 -6.60 -13.71 15.29
C CYS A 477 -7.79 -12.76 15.18
N ILE A 478 -8.48 -12.50 16.29
CA ILE A 478 -9.60 -11.55 16.32
C ILE A 478 -9.37 -10.53 17.44
N LEU A 479 -9.48 -9.25 17.08
CA LEU A 479 -9.65 -8.16 18.04
C LEU A 479 -11.14 -7.82 18.12
N SER A 480 -11.71 -7.84 19.33
CA SER A 480 -13.12 -7.55 19.54
C SER A 480 -13.39 -6.95 20.92
N ASN A 481 -14.45 -6.13 21.03
CA ASN A 481 -14.98 -5.69 22.30
C ASN A 481 -15.61 -6.84 23.12
N LEU A 482 -15.83 -8.01 22.51
CA LEU A 482 -16.29 -9.22 23.18
C LEU A 482 -15.16 -10.23 23.30
N ARG A 483 -15.20 -11.04 24.36
CA ARG A 483 -14.21 -12.11 24.58
C ARG A 483 -14.43 -13.25 23.58
N ILE A 484 -13.34 -13.68 22.95
CA ILE A 484 -13.36 -14.78 21.98
C ILE A 484 -13.18 -16.09 22.75
N ASP A 485 -14.21 -16.93 22.73
CA ASP A 485 -14.27 -18.19 23.49
C ASP A 485 -14.11 -19.41 22.57
N SER A 486 -13.30 -20.38 22.98
CA SER A 486 -12.96 -21.56 22.18
C SER A 486 -14.13 -22.48 21.88
N THR A 487 -15.27 -22.34 22.57
CA THR A 487 -16.50 -23.11 22.32
C THR A 487 -17.03 -22.86 20.91
N TYR A 488 -17.01 -21.60 20.46
CA TYR A 488 -17.54 -21.18 19.15
C TYR A 488 -16.46 -20.70 18.18
N PHE A 489 -15.31 -20.28 18.71
CA PHE A 489 -14.16 -19.79 17.97
C PHE A 489 -12.98 -20.75 18.17
N ARG A 490 -13.06 -21.92 17.54
CA ARG A 490 -12.03 -22.95 17.66
C ARG A 490 -10.75 -22.52 16.96
N ASP A 491 -9.62 -22.69 17.64
CA ASP A 491 -8.28 -22.36 17.13
C ASP A 491 -8.14 -20.87 16.71
N VAL A 492 -8.81 -19.98 17.45
CA VAL A 492 -8.75 -18.54 17.24
C VAL A 492 -8.08 -17.86 18.43
N ILE A 493 -7.15 -16.96 18.14
CA ILE A 493 -6.46 -16.14 19.14
C ILE A 493 -7.28 -14.88 19.43
N ASP A 494 -7.63 -14.66 20.70
CA ASP A 494 -8.16 -13.39 21.21
C ASP A 494 -7.01 -12.40 21.40
N ILE A 495 -6.88 -11.40 20.53
CA ILE A 495 -5.77 -10.42 20.61
C ILE A 495 -5.76 -9.73 21.98
N TYR A 496 -6.93 -9.32 22.48
CA TYR A 496 -7.03 -8.68 23.79
C TYR A 496 -6.84 -9.66 24.95
N GLY A 497 -7.14 -10.95 24.75
CA GLY A 497 -6.79 -12.00 25.70
C GLY A 497 -5.28 -12.10 25.93
N ILE A 498 -4.49 -11.84 24.89
CA ILE A 498 -3.02 -11.82 24.94
C ILE A 498 -2.48 -10.49 25.45
N THR A 499 -2.88 -9.36 24.84
CA THR A 499 -2.30 -8.05 25.15
C THR A 499 -2.74 -7.51 26.50
N ARG A 500 -3.98 -7.84 26.92
CA ARG A 500 -4.69 -7.32 28.10
C ARG A 500 -4.69 -5.80 28.24
N ARG A 501 -4.31 -5.04 27.21
CA ARG A 501 -4.17 -3.58 27.18
C ARG A 501 -5.03 -3.06 26.04
N ASP A 502 -5.69 -1.92 26.25
CA ASP A 502 -6.40 -1.27 25.17
C ASP A 502 -5.43 -0.55 24.22
N MET A 503 -5.92 -0.27 23.01
CA MET A 503 -5.18 0.36 21.93
C MET A 503 -6.03 1.44 21.28
N PRO A 504 -5.40 2.44 20.62
CA PRO A 504 -6.15 3.44 19.86
C PRO A 504 -7.09 2.81 18.83
N ALA A 505 -8.26 3.40 18.60
CA ALA A 505 -9.21 2.92 17.60
C ALA A 505 -8.59 2.83 16.18
N LYS A 506 -7.68 3.74 15.82
CA LYS A 506 -6.87 3.65 14.58
C LYS A 506 -5.98 2.41 14.53
N THR A 507 -5.36 2.04 15.65
CA THR A 507 -4.47 0.88 15.74
C THR A 507 -5.30 -0.39 15.64
N ALA A 508 -6.42 -0.48 16.37
CA ALA A 508 -7.39 -1.57 16.22
C ALA A 508 -7.86 -1.75 14.77
N ALA A 509 -8.28 -0.66 14.11
CA ALA A 509 -8.69 -0.66 12.71
C ALA A 509 -7.57 -1.11 11.75
N SER A 510 -6.32 -0.75 12.05
CA SER A 510 -5.18 -1.12 11.19
C SER A 510 -4.78 -2.60 11.31
N LEU A 511 -4.99 -3.25 12.46
CA LEU A 511 -4.55 -4.63 12.70
C LEU A 511 -5.14 -5.61 11.68
N THR A 512 -6.41 -5.43 11.31
CA THR A 512 -7.06 -6.26 10.30
C THR A 512 -6.55 -6.02 8.88
N ALA A 513 -5.87 -4.89 8.63
CA ALA A 513 -5.42 -4.41 7.33
C ALA A 513 -3.89 -4.31 7.17
N ARG A 514 -3.14 -5.08 7.97
CA ARG A 514 -1.67 -5.17 7.92
C ARG A 514 -1.20 -6.11 6.79
N PHE A 515 -1.21 -5.66 5.54
CA PHE A 515 -0.76 -6.44 4.38
C PHE A 515 0.74 -6.23 4.09
N PRO A 516 1.67 -7.16 4.44
CA PRO A 516 3.13 -6.94 4.44
C PRO A 516 3.74 -6.48 3.11
N TRP A 517 3.06 -6.72 1.99
CA TRP A 517 3.48 -6.23 0.68
C TRP A 517 3.40 -4.71 0.55
N LEU A 518 2.53 -4.05 1.33
CA LEU A 518 2.30 -2.60 1.28
C LEU A 518 2.44 -1.93 2.65
N THR A 519 1.79 -2.45 3.69
CA THR A 519 1.87 -1.96 5.07
C THR A 519 2.76 -2.87 5.91
N GLY A 520 3.21 -2.47 7.10
CA GLY A 520 3.96 -3.36 7.99
C GLY A 520 3.06 -4.42 8.62
N GLY A 521 3.66 -5.47 9.19
CA GLY A 521 2.98 -6.31 10.19
C GLY A 521 2.78 -5.56 11.51
N GLY A 522 2.15 -6.22 12.49
CA GLY A 522 2.04 -5.68 13.85
C GLY A 522 2.54 -6.67 14.89
N LEU A 523 3.64 -6.37 15.58
CA LEU A 523 4.10 -7.16 16.72
C LEU A 523 3.17 -6.94 17.91
N ILE A 524 2.57 -8.04 18.38
CA ILE A 524 1.76 -8.07 19.60
C ILE A 524 2.67 -8.42 20.78
N THR A 525 2.59 -7.61 21.85
CA THR A 525 3.31 -7.85 23.10
C THR A 525 2.35 -8.12 24.27
N ARG A 526 2.75 -9.06 25.13
CA ARG A 526 2.09 -9.31 26.42
C ARG A 526 2.30 -8.12 27.37
N PRO A 527 1.54 -7.98 28.46
CA PRO A 527 1.72 -6.89 29.43
C PRO A 527 3.12 -6.79 30.06
N ASP A 528 3.86 -7.90 30.10
CA ASP A 528 5.23 -7.97 30.60
C ASP A 528 6.29 -7.56 29.55
N GLY A 529 5.85 -7.10 28.37
CA GLY A 529 6.71 -6.68 27.27
C GLY A 529 7.22 -7.82 26.38
N ARG A 530 6.95 -9.10 26.72
CA ARG A 530 7.39 -10.22 25.88
C ARG A 530 6.60 -10.27 24.58
N ALA A 531 7.32 -10.41 23.47
CA ALA A 531 6.76 -10.70 22.15
C ALA A 531 5.85 -11.94 22.19
N PHE A 532 4.70 -11.85 21.55
CA PHE A 532 3.80 -12.98 21.30
C PHE A 532 3.91 -13.46 19.86
N GLY A 533 3.79 -12.54 18.90
CA GLY A 533 3.92 -12.82 17.47
C GLY A 533 3.41 -11.66 16.62
N HIS A 534 3.53 -11.79 15.30
CA HIS A 534 3.20 -10.75 14.34
C HIS A 534 1.84 -10.98 13.71
N VAL A 535 0.95 -10.00 13.80
CA VAL A 535 -0.32 -10.04 13.09
C VAL A 535 -0.27 -9.35 11.74
N VAL A 536 -0.90 -10.00 10.77
CA VAL A 536 -1.06 -9.53 9.40
C VAL A 536 -2.53 -9.56 8.99
N ASP A 537 -2.80 -9.04 7.79
CA ASP A 537 -4.13 -8.88 7.21
C ASP A 537 -4.97 -10.17 7.29
N GLY A 538 -6.24 -10.04 7.72
CA GLY A 538 -7.16 -11.18 7.82
C GLY A 538 -7.45 -11.86 6.48
N GLY A 539 -7.23 -11.17 5.36
CA GLY A 539 -7.41 -11.68 4.01
C GLY A 539 -6.49 -12.84 3.64
N TYR A 540 -5.41 -13.07 4.38
CA TYR A 540 -4.60 -14.29 4.24
C TYR A 540 -5.35 -15.55 4.68
N TRP A 541 -6.37 -15.43 5.53
CA TRP A 541 -7.17 -16.55 6.04
C TRP A 541 -8.56 -16.60 5.40
N ASP A 542 -9.37 -15.58 5.64
CA ASP A 542 -10.73 -15.44 5.12
C ASP A 542 -10.97 -13.98 4.78
N ASN A 543 -10.99 -13.65 3.48
CA ASN A 543 -11.22 -12.29 3.04
C ASN A 543 -12.67 -11.82 3.21
N THR A 544 -13.63 -12.72 3.45
CA THR A 544 -15.07 -12.39 3.50
C THR A 544 -15.55 -11.92 4.87
N GLY A 545 -14.92 -12.41 5.94
CA GLY A 545 -15.38 -12.23 7.32
C GLY A 545 -16.59 -13.11 7.69
N LEU A 546 -17.08 -13.95 6.76
CA LEU A 546 -18.23 -14.80 6.97
C LEU A 546 -17.96 -15.89 8.01
N GLU A 547 -16.76 -16.45 8.06
CA GLU A 547 -16.43 -17.52 9.00
C GLU A 547 -16.64 -17.05 10.46
N THR A 548 -16.16 -15.84 10.78
CA THR A 548 -16.37 -15.23 12.10
C THR A 548 -17.82 -14.87 12.33
N ALA A 549 -18.53 -14.38 11.31
CA ALA A 549 -19.96 -14.09 11.42
C ALA A 549 -20.79 -15.36 11.70
N LEU A 550 -20.41 -16.50 11.13
CA LEU A 550 -21.01 -17.80 11.40
C LEU A 550 -20.69 -18.31 12.81
N SER A 551 -19.47 -18.10 13.32
CA SER A 551 -19.16 -18.39 14.73
C SER A 551 -19.99 -17.53 15.69
N VAL A 552 -20.20 -16.24 15.36
CA VAL A 552 -21.10 -15.36 16.14
C VAL A 552 -22.53 -15.87 16.09
N LEU A 553 -23.04 -16.23 14.90
CA LEU A 553 -24.37 -16.81 14.73
C LEU A 553 -24.52 -18.08 15.60
N ALA A 554 -23.58 -19.00 15.53
CA ALA A 554 -23.58 -20.22 16.33
C ALA A 554 -23.57 -19.93 17.84
N ALA A 555 -22.87 -18.87 18.27
CA ALA A 555 -22.81 -18.46 19.68
C ALA A 555 -24.14 -17.89 20.22
N ILE A 556 -24.94 -17.24 19.37
CA ILE A 556 -26.22 -16.63 19.78
C ILE A 556 -27.43 -17.54 19.56
N THR A 557 -27.32 -18.53 18.66
CA THR A 557 -28.40 -19.47 18.31
C THR A 557 -29.06 -20.13 19.52
N PRO A 558 -28.34 -20.66 20.53
CA PRO A 558 -28.98 -21.28 21.69
C PRO A 558 -29.94 -20.33 22.43
N THR A 559 -29.54 -19.06 22.62
CA THR A 559 -30.38 -18.03 23.24
C THR A 559 -31.60 -17.72 22.38
N ILE A 560 -31.42 -17.62 21.04
CA ILE A 560 -32.53 -17.39 20.10
C ILE A 560 -33.54 -18.54 20.14
N GLU A 561 -33.08 -19.79 20.13
CA GLU A 561 -33.96 -20.95 20.19
C GLU A 561 -34.73 -21.04 21.51
N THR A 562 -34.05 -20.79 22.63
CA THR A 562 -34.70 -20.76 23.95
C THR A 562 -35.78 -19.69 24.01
N HIS A 563 -35.50 -18.47 23.54
CA HIS A 563 -36.49 -17.39 23.47
C HIS A 563 -37.67 -17.77 22.58
N ASN A 564 -37.40 -18.25 21.36
CA ASN A 564 -38.44 -18.57 20.37
C ASN A 564 -39.32 -19.79 20.73
N ARG A 565 -38.88 -20.64 21.67
CA ARG A 565 -39.68 -21.76 22.19
C ARG A 565 -40.61 -21.35 23.33
N GLN A 566 -40.43 -20.18 23.93
CA GLN A 566 -41.31 -19.73 25.01
C GLN A 566 -42.73 -19.47 24.47
N PRO A 567 -43.78 -20.06 25.08
CA PRO A 567 -45.16 -19.86 24.64
C PRO A 567 -45.59 -18.39 24.66
N ASP A 568 -45.09 -17.64 25.65
CA ASP A 568 -45.45 -16.24 25.90
C ASP A 568 -44.44 -15.24 25.30
N ALA A 569 -43.58 -15.69 24.37
CA ALA A 569 -42.64 -14.82 23.69
C ALA A 569 -43.40 -13.75 22.89
N ARG A 570 -43.26 -12.47 23.30
CA ARG A 570 -43.90 -11.32 22.64
C ARG A 570 -43.53 -11.18 21.16
N PHE A 571 -42.34 -11.64 20.78
CA PHE A 571 -41.83 -11.56 19.42
C PHE A 571 -40.89 -12.73 19.13
N ARG A 572 -40.81 -13.09 17.84
CA ARG A 572 -39.84 -14.06 17.32
C ARG A 572 -38.51 -13.38 17.02
N VAL A 573 -37.41 -13.94 17.49
CA VAL A 573 -36.06 -13.47 17.16
C VAL A 573 -35.58 -14.17 15.89
N VAL A 574 -35.22 -13.41 14.86
CA VAL A 574 -34.80 -13.93 13.56
C VAL A 574 -33.41 -13.39 13.19
N PRO A 575 -32.38 -14.24 13.10
CA PRO A 575 -31.07 -13.80 12.64
C PRO A 575 -31.06 -13.51 11.14
N VAL A 576 -30.31 -12.47 10.76
CA VAL A 576 -30.10 -12.05 9.38
C VAL A 576 -28.60 -11.82 9.15
N LEU A 577 -27.99 -12.64 8.29
CA LEU A 577 -26.59 -12.48 7.89
C LEU A 577 -26.50 -11.62 6.63
N LEU A 578 -25.81 -10.48 6.73
CA LEU A 578 -25.59 -9.54 5.64
C LEU A 578 -24.12 -9.56 5.21
N TYR A 579 -23.84 -9.90 3.96
CA TYR A 579 -22.50 -9.89 3.39
C TYR A 579 -22.27 -8.69 2.47
N LEU A 580 -21.27 -7.87 2.78
CA LEU A 580 -20.85 -6.73 1.95
C LEU A 580 -19.64 -7.14 1.09
N GLN A 581 -19.92 -7.48 -0.16
CA GLN A 581 -18.90 -7.90 -1.13
C GLN A 581 -18.40 -6.70 -1.94
N ASN A 582 -17.08 -6.62 -2.17
CA ASN A 582 -16.48 -5.63 -3.06
C ASN A 582 -15.59 -6.22 -4.16
N SER A 583 -15.31 -7.53 -4.08
CA SER A 583 -14.60 -8.28 -5.11
C SER A 583 -15.46 -8.52 -6.35
N MET A 584 -14.77 -8.64 -7.49
CA MET A 584 -15.29 -9.17 -8.74
C MET A 584 -14.59 -10.50 -8.99
N LEU A 585 -15.32 -11.52 -9.45
CA LEU A 585 -14.69 -12.70 -10.03
C LEU A 585 -14.19 -12.35 -11.43
N ASP A 586 -12.88 -12.31 -11.59
CA ASP A 586 -12.29 -12.20 -12.92
C ASP A 586 -12.37 -13.58 -13.62
N HIS A 587 -13.01 -13.60 -14.77
CA HIS A 587 -13.12 -14.78 -15.62
C HIS A 587 -12.06 -14.79 -16.73
N ASP A 588 -11.38 -13.68 -16.95
CA ASP A 588 -10.33 -13.58 -17.96
C ASP A 588 -9.07 -14.26 -17.44
N ILE A 589 -8.67 -15.34 -18.11
CA ILE A 589 -7.44 -16.05 -17.81
C ILE A 589 -6.33 -15.41 -18.65
N ARG A 590 -5.39 -14.74 -17.99
CA ARG A 590 -4.15 -14.27 -18.61
C ARG A 590 -3.03 -15.24 -18.25
N VAL A 591 -2.41 -15.83 -19.28
CA VAL A 591 -1.26 -16.70 -19.07
C VAL A 591 -0.04 -15.82 -18.75
N SER A 592 0.63 -16.12 -17.64
CA SER A 592 1.90 -15.49 -17.30
C SER A 592 3.03 -16.17 -18.07
N ASP A 593 3.63 -15.46 -19.02
CA ASP A 593 4.64 -16.04 -19.93
C ASP A 593 6.08 -15.73 -19.50
N THR A 594 6.29 -14.97 -18.41
CA THR A 594 7.62 -14.46 -18.00
C THR A 594 7.89 -14.74 -16.53
N PHE A 595 9.09 -15.25 -16.21
CA PHE A 595 9.52 -15.61 -14.83
C PHE A 595 8.56 -16.57 -14.12
N ILE A 596 7.99 -17.53 -14.85
CA ILE A 596 6.90 -18.38 -14.38
C ILE A 596 7.22 -19.11 -13.07
N ASP A 597 8.43 -19.63 -12.90
CA ASP A 597 8.81 -20.37 -11.68
C ASP A 597 8.79 -19.50 -10.40
N VAL A 598 9.03 -18.19 -10.54
CA VAL A 598 9.02 -17.23 -9.42
C VAL A 598 7.62 -16.66 -9.21
N VAL A 599 6.92 -16.37 -10.31
CA VAL A 599 5.63 -15.68 -10.30
C VAL A 599 4.49 -16.64 -9.98
N MET A 600 4.55 -17.88 -10.45
CA MET A 600 3.45 -18.86 -10.32
C MET A 600 3.07 -19.15 -8.86
N PRO A 601 3.98 -19.40 -7.90
CA PRO A 601 3.57 -19.62 -6.51
C PRO A 601 2.87 -18.38 -5.90
N ILE A 602 3.34 -17.18 -6.24
CA ILE A 602 2.80 -15.92 -5.74
C ILE A 602 1.42 -15.68 -6.36
N GLU A 603 1.30 -15.75 -7.68
CA GLU A 603 0.04 -15.57 -8.40
C GLU A 603 -0.99 -16.63 -8.01
N ALA A 604 -0.59 -17.91 -7.93
CA ALA A 604 -1.49 -18.99 -7.51
C ALA A 604 -2.03 -18.75 -6.10
N SER A 605 -1.17 -18.36 -5.15
CA SER A 605 -1.59 -18.05 -3.78
C SER A 605 -2.54 -16.85 -3.73
N MET A 606 -2.18 -15.73 -4.39
CA MET A 606 -2.99 -14.52 -4.40
C MET A 606 -4.33 -14.72 -5.12
N ASN A 607 -4.34 -15.37 -6.28
CA ASN A 607 -5.54 -15.62 -7.07
C ASN A 607 -6.47 -16.65 -6.40
N ALA A 608 -5.91 -17.70 -5.78
CA ALA A 608 -6.70 -18.66 -5.01
C ALA A 608 -7.40 -17.97 -3.82
N ASN A 609 -6.67 -17.12 -3.09
CA ASN A 609 -7.24 -16.34 -1.98
C ASN A 609 -8.35 -15.38 -2.45
N GLN A 610 -8.18 -14.71 -3.59
CA GLN A 610 -9.23 -13.85 -4.15
C GLN A 610 -10.48 -14.64 -4.56
N ARG A 611 -10.32 -15.82 -5.18
CA ARG A 611 -11.47 -16.66 -5.59
C ARG A 611 -12.18 -17.34 -4.42
N LYS A 612 -11.48 -17.57 -3.30
CA LYS A 612 -12.03 -18.18 -2.09
C LYS A 612 -13.29 -17.45 -1.60
N SER A 613 -13.34 -16.11 -1.71
CA SER A 613 -14.49 -15.31 -1.27
C SER A 613 -15.83 -15.80 -1.84
N ALA A 614 -15.89 -16.05 -3.16
CA ALA A 614 -17.13 -16.46 -3.81
C ALA A 614 -17.56 -17.89 -3.38
N SER A 615 -16.58 -18.78 -3.20
CA SER A 615 -16.83 -20.14 -2.71
C SER A 615 -17.38 -20.14 -1.29
N VAL A 616 -16.77 -19.36 -0.38
CA VAL A 616 -17.22 -19.22 1.02
C VAL A 616 -18.63 -18.62 1.09
N ALA A 617 -18.93 -17.60 0.28
CA ALA A 617 -20.28 -17.03 0.21
C ALA A 617 -21.32 -18.04 -0.30
N GLY A 618 -20.98 -18.83 -1.33
CA GLY A 618 -21.85 -19.89 -1.85
C GLY A 618 -22.10 -21.00 -0.82
N GLN A 619 -21.06 -21.46 -0.13
CA GLN A 619 -21.18 -22.46 0.95
C GLN A 619 -22.02 -21.93 2.11
N THR A 620 -21.82 -20.66 2.50
CA THR A 620 -22.60 -20.00 3.55
C THR A 620 -24.08 -19.96 3.20
N ARG A 621 -24.42 -19.58 1.97
CA ARG A 621 -25.81 -19.59 1.49
C ARG A 621 -26.45 -20.97 1.59
N ASN A 622 -25.73 -22.01 1.17
CA ASN A 622 -26.21 -23.38 1.21
C ASN A 622 -26.38 -23.90 2.65
N MET A 623 -25.46 -23.54 3.55
CA MET A 623 -25.55 -23.89 4.96
C MET A 623 -26.76 -23.24 5.63
N LEU A 624 -26.95 -21.93 5.41
CA LEU A 624 -28.03 -21.17 6.05
C LEU A 624 -29.42 -21.53 5.51
N ALA A 625 -29.52 -22.04 4.27
CA ALA A 625 -30.79 -22.50 3.71
C ALA A 625 -31.47 -23.62 4.52
N ARG A 626 -30.71 -24.38 5.31
CA ARG A 626 -31.21 -25.46 6.18
C ARG A 626 -30.93 -25.22 7.66
N TYR A 627 -30.45 -24.03 8.02
CA TYR A 627 -30.07 -23.70 9.38
C TYR A 627 -31.31 -23.40 10.23
N THR A 628 -31.31 -23.89 11.47
CA THR A 628 -32.33 -23.58 12.47
C THR A 628 -31.67 -22.79 13.60
N PRO A 629 -32.22 -21.63 14.01
CA PRO A 629 -33.40 -20.96 13.46
C PRO A 629 -33.19 -20.47 12.02
N GLN A 630 -34.29 -20.37 11.25
CA GLN A 630 -34.23 -19.91 9.86
C GLN A 630 -33.51 -18.57 9.79
N THR A 631 -32.37 -18.56 9.08
CA THR A 631 -31.48 -17.39 8.99
C THR A 631 -31.45 -16.90 7.56
N ALA A 632 -31.85 -15.64 7.34
CA ALA A 632 -31.77 -15.05 6.02
C ALA A 632 -30.32 -14.68 5.67
N PHE A 633 -29.89 -14.96 4.44
CA PHE A 633 -28.58 -14.56 3.93
C PHE A 633 -28.74 -13.56 2.78
N TYR A 634 -28.32 -12.32 3.02
CA TYR A 634 -28.35 -11.26 2.04
C TYR A 634 -26.94 -10.84 1.65
N GLN A 635 -26.77 -10.52 0.37
CA GLN A 635 -25.50 -10.07 -0.17
C GLN A 635 -25.71 -8.74 -0.89
N ILE A 636 -24.88 -7.76 -0.54
CA ILE A 636 -24.80 -6.47 -1.22
C ILE A 636 -23.43 -6.41 -1.88
N SER A 637 -23.42 -6.47 -3.21
CA SER A 637 -22.20 -6.48 -4.02
C SER A 637 -21.95 -5.11 -4.64
N LEU A 638 -20.71 -4.64 -4.58
CA LEU A 638 -20.27 -3.48 -5.34
C LEU A 638 -20.21 -3.83 -6.83
N ASP A 639 -20.91 -3.06 -7.67
CA ASP A 639 -20.74 -3.18 -9.11
C ASP A 639 -19.34 -2.69 -9.51
N ARG A 640 -18.57 -3.61 -10.08
CA ARG A 640 -17.21 -3.41 -10.56
C ARG A 640 -17.12 -3.46 -12.09
N HIS A 641 -18.20 -3.81 -12.79
CA HIS A 641 -18.24 -3.96 -14.25
C HIS A 641 -18.52 -2.63 -14.96
N THR A 642 -19.26 -1.73 -14.32
CA THR A 642 -19.58 -0.42 -14.88
C THR A 642 -18.80 0.69 -14.19
N GLY A 643 -18.71 1.85 -14.85
CA GLY A 643 -18.10 3.05 -14.27
C GLY A 643 -16.57 3.00 -14.22
N VAL A 644 -16.02 3.60 -13.18
CA VAL A 644 -14.56 3.79 -13.05
C VAL A 644 -13.92 2.57 -12.39
N PRO A 645 -12.77 2.06 -12.88
CA PRO A 645 -12.03 1.01 -12.20
C PRO A 645 -11.67 1.42 -10.76
N LEU A 646 -12.03 0.58 -9.79
CA LEU A 646 -11.79 0.85 -8.36
C LEU A 646 -10.58 0.04 -7.88
N PRO A 647 -9.38 0.63 -7.77
CA PRO A 647 -8.17 -0.11 -7.47
C PRO A 647 -8.17 -0.67 -6.03
N LEU A 648 -7.31 -1.67 -5.83
CA LEU A 648 -6.89 -2.11 -4.52
C LEU A 648 -5.71 -1.24 -4.06
N GLY A 649 -5.69 -0.85 -2.78
CA GLY A 649 -4.57 -0.12 -2.17
C GLY A 649 -5.03 0.88 -1.12
N TRP A 650 -4.35 2.01 -0.99
CA TRP A 650 -4.64 3.06 0.00
C TRP A 650 -4.88 4.45 -0.63
N TYR A 651 -5.20 4.48 -1.92
CA TYR A 651 -5.57 5.70 -2.64
C TYR A 651 -6.69 5.42 -3.65
N LEU A 652 -7.65 6.34 -3.74
CA LEU A 652 -8.63 6.42 -4.83
C LEU A 652 -8.53 7.82 -5.43
N SER A 653 -8.44 7.90 -6.75
CA SER A 653 -8.65 9.15 -7.46
C SER A 653 -10.01 9.77 -7.14
N ASP A 654 -10.14 11.08 -7.37
CA ASP A 654 -11.41 11.77 -7.16
C ASP A 654 -12.54 11.13 -7.97
N ASP A 655 -12.28 10.73 -9.22
CA ASP A 655 -13.26 10.03 -10.07
C ASP A 655 -13.68 8.68 -9.49
N ALA A 656 -12.72 7.85 -9.06
CA ALA A 656 -13.00 6.54 -8.48
C ALA A 656 -13.78 6.68 -7.17
N ARG A 657 -13.45 7.68 -6.36
CA ARG A 657 -14.17 7.99 -5.12
C ARG A 657 -15.60 8.47 -5.42
N HIS A 658 -15.78 9.39 -6.37
CA HIS A 658 -17.11 9.86 -6.77
C HIS A 658 -17.97 8.72 -7.34
N ASP A 659 -17.38 7.85 -8.15
CA ASP A 659 -18.04 6.66 -8.71
C ASP A 659 -18.51 5.69 -7.64
N LEU A 660 -17.64 5.37 -6.68
CA LEU A 660 -17.96 4.52 -5.54
C LEU A 660 -19.14 5.09 -4.72
N TRP A 661 -19.11 6.39 -4.39
CA TRP A 661 -20.20 7.01 -3.62
C TRP A 661 -21.49 7.14 -4.43
N ARG A 662 -21.42 7.33 -5.75
CA ARG A 662 -22.59 7.29 -6.62
C ARG A 662 -23.27 5.92 -6.56
N LYS A 663 -22.49 4.83 -6.66
CA LYS A 663 -22.96 3.45 -6.55
C LYS A 663 -23.57 3.15 -5.18
N ILE A 664 -22.93 3.59 -4.09
CA ILE A 664 -23.48 3.47 -2.73
C ILE A 664 -24.84 4.19 -2.61
N ASN A 665 -24.96 5.37 -3.21
CA ASN A 665 -26.20 6.14 -3.19
C ASN A 665 -27.30 5.53 -4.06
N ALA A 666 -26.94 4.86 -5.16
CA ALA A 666 -27.84 4.16 -6.08
C ALA A 666 -28.26 2.76 -5.59
N MET A 667 -27.57 2.20 -4.60
CA MET A 667 -27.87 0.89 -3.98
C MET A 667 -29.36 0.61 -3.68
N PRO A 668 -30.20 1.57 -3.22
CA PRO A 668 -31.64 1.31 -3.02
C PRO A 668 -32.38 0.90 -4.29
N HIS A 669 -31.89 1.32 -5.46
CA HIS A 669 -32.40 0.97 -6.77
C HIS A 669 -31.70 -0.28 -7.32
N ASP A 670 -30.36 -0.31 -7.28
CA ASP A 670 -29.56 -1.37 -7.91
C ASP A 670 -29.67 -2.72 -7.17
N ALA A 671 -29.80 -2.68 -5.85
CA ALA A 671 -30.02 -3.85 -4.98
C ALA A 671 -31.44 -3.89 -4.42
N ALA A 672 -32.42 -3.33 -5.16
CA ALA A 672 -33.77 -3.12 -4.65
C ALA A 672 -34.44 -4.37 -4.05
N PRO A 673 -34.31 -5.60 -4.58
CA PRO A 673 -34.89 -6.79 -3.93
C PRO A 673 -34.31 -7.02 -2.53
N THR A 674 -32.99 -6.97 -2.39
CA THR A 674 -32.27 -7.14 -1.12
C THR A 674 -32.61 -6.03 -0.13
N ILE A 675 -32.58 -4.77 -0.59
CA ILE A 675 -32.91 -3.62 0.25
C ILE A 675 -34.38 -3.62 0.68
N ARG A 676 -35.31 -4.03 -0.20
CA ARG A 676 -36.72 -4.21 0.17
C ARG A 676 -36.91 -5.32 1.20
N ALA A 677 -36.20 -6.43 1.07
CA ALA A 677 -36.27 -7.55 2.01
C ALA A 677 -35.71 -7.16 3.39
N ILE A 678 -34.54 -6.51 3.43
CA ILE A 678 -33.98 -5.92 4.65
C ILE A 678 -34.97 -4.91 5.26
N GLY A 679 -35.54 -4.04 4.43
CA GLY A 679 -36.55 -3.07 4.83
C GLY A 679 -37.87 -3.66 5.31
N ALA A 680 -38.20 -4.92 4.98
CA ALA A 680 -39.40 -5.58 5.50
C ALA A 680 -39.23 -5.91 6.99
N TYR A 681 -38.06 -6.44 7.37
CA TYR A 681 -37.71 -6.67 8.78
C TYR A 681 -37.65 -5.37 9.59
N LEU A 682 -37.19 -4.27 8.97
CA LEU A 682 -37.00 -2.98 9.63
C LEU A 682 -38.27 -2.13 9.71
N ARG A 683 -39.28 -2.36 8.86
CA ARG A 683 -40.56 -1.63 8.88
C ARG A 683 -41.62 -2.29 9.77
N ALA A 684 -41.55 -3.59 9.97
CA ALA A 684 -42.37 -4.30 10.97
C ALA A 684 -42.11 -3.82 12.41
N ALA A 685 -40.98 -3.14 12.64
CA ALA A 685 -40.57 -2.53 13.90
C ALA A 685 -41.17 -1.15 14.20
N GLY A 686 -41.65 -0.45 13.17
CA GLY A 686 -41.98 0.98 13.21
C GLY A 686 -43.48 1.28 13.10
N ARG A 687 -44.32 0.25 13.17
CA ARG A 687 -45.75 0.35 13.49
C ARG A 687 -45.93 -0.11 14.92
#